data_AF-A0A161ZV52-F1
#
_entry.id   AF-A0A161ZV52-F1
#
_cell.length_a   1.000
_cell.length_b   1.000
_cell.length_c   1.000
_cell.angle_alpha   90.00
_cell.angle_beta   90.00
_cell.angle_gamma   90.00
#
_symmetry.space_group_name_H-M   'P 1'
#
loop_
_entity.id
_entity.type
_entity.pdbx_description
1 polymer ?
#
loop_
_entity_poly.entity_id
_entity_poly.type
_entity_poly.pdbx_seq_one_letter_code
_entity_poly.pdbx_strand_id
1 'polypeptide(L)'
;MANHKIEAADGVVAVDPASSPPQKIIIDTDPGIDDSMAIMMAFQMAGLEILGLTTVFGNVSTKDATNNALLLCEIAGCQHVPVAEGSSEPLKGGIPRVADFVHGSDGLGNTFLPPPKSKKIEKSACEFLVDKVNEYPGEVSILALGPLTNLALAVKRDSSFAKKVKRVVVLGGSFFALGNVNPAAEANIYGDPEAADILFTSGANIEVIGINITTQVKLTDDDLSELRESEGKHAKLLSDMCKFYRDWHVKSDGVYGIFLHDPVSFVALVRPDLFKYKKGVVRVETQGICIGHTLMDQGLKKYTNTHKSLVLLIFKIFELLSLTVHGPGPGAKDSSAQNGLIHKHGPKPKLFVFGDSYADTGNIRKSLSSSWKQPYGLTFPGKPAGRFSDGRVLTDYIAKSMGIKSPTPYQWKSFAKKRLHYGMNFAYGGTGVFDTNVLLPNMTTQIDFLEKLMLDDPVYVKADLQSSLVLVTLSGNDYGHFYTTGGTAQGLQSFITQVVNQLALNLKRIETMGARRIAVTGLQPLGCLPRSTVVSAFQQCNKTENTAVNFHNLLLQQAVAKLNNESNSRKPVFTILDLYTSFTTALKNKGDHPGATTFETPLKPCCVGISSDNFCGSLDDKGVKLYTVCKNPESAFFWDTAHPTQAGWHAVYYSSLKATLEHSF
;
A
#
# COMPACT_ATOMS: atom_id res chain seq x y z
N MET A 1 -26.91 15.26 -48.87
CA MET A 1 -27.38 15.89 -47.61
C MET A 1 -28.15 14.80 -46.88
N ALA A 2 -27.57 14.07 -45.92
CA ALA A 2 -27.53 14.42 -44.49
C ALA A 2 -28.95 14.79 -43.98
N ASN A 3 -29.62 14.04 -43.11
CA ASN A 3 -29.17 13.68 -41.77
C ASN A 3 -29.82 12.41 -41.18
N HIS A 4 -28.94 11.67 -40.52
CA HIS A 4 -29.04 10.69 -39.44
C HIS A 4 -29.80 11.18 -38.18
N LYS A 5 -30.56 10.33 -37.45
CA LYS A 5 -30.27 9.69 -36.12
C LYS A 5 -31.57 9.83 -35.25
N ILE A 6 -31.96 9.04 -34.23
CA ILE A 6 -31.53 7.84 -33.49
C ILE A 6 -32.80 7.34 -32.77
N GLU A 7 -33.08 6.04 -32.80
CA GLU A 7 -33.90 5.38 -31.77
C GLU A 7 -32.96 4.69 -30.77
N ALA A 8 -33.20 4.92 -29.49
CA ALA A 8 -32.50 4.28 -28.39
C ALA A 8 -33.09 2.87 -28.20
N ALA A 9 -32.25 1.84 -28.30
CA ALA A 9 -32.57 0.49 -27.86
C ALA A 9 -31.75 0.20 -26.59
N ASP A 10 -32.46 0.16 -25.46
CA ASP A 10 -32.01 -0.43 -24.21
C ASP A 10 -31.77 -1.94 -24.40
N GLY A 11 -30.62 -2.42 -23.92
CA GLY A 11 -30.29 -3.84 -24.00
C GLY A 11 -28.86 -4.15 -23.55
N VAL A 12 -28.47 -3.74 -22.35
CA VAL A 12 -27.27 -4.28 -21.70
C VAL A 12 -27.65 -5.63 -21.11
N VAL A 13 -27.39 -6.70 -21.86
CA VAL A 13 -27.43 -8.06 -21.33
C VAL A 13 -26.27 -8.21 -20.35
N ALA A 14 -26.59 -8.42 -19.07
CA ALA A 14 -25.62 -8.80 -18.06
C ALA A 14 -25.06 -10.19 -18.42
N VAL A 15 -23.78 -10.24 -18.77
CA VAL A 15 -23.07 -11.51 -18.96
C VAL A 15 -22.70 -12.05 -17.59
N ASP A 16 -23.21 -13.24 -17.28
CA ASP A 16 -22.93 -13.99 -16.07
C ASP A 16 -21.41 -14.31 -15.98
N PRO A 17 -20.68 -13.96 -14.90
CA PRO A 17 -19.24 -14.23 -14.77
C PRO A 17 -18.88 -15.72 -14.81
N ALA A 18 -19.86 -16.62 -14.65
CA ALA A 18 -19.68 -18.06 -14.74
C ALA A 18 -19.69 -18.62 -16.19
N SER A 19 -19.85 -17.78 -17.21
CA SER A 19 -20.09 -18.21 -18.61
C SER A 19 -18.91 -18.08 -19.58
N SER A 20 -17.81 -17.42 -19.21
CA SER A 20 -16.62 -17.33 -20.06
C SER A 20 -15.68 -18.51 -19.83
N PRO A 21 -15.21 -19.22 -20.88
CA PRO A 21 -14.26 -20.32 -20.73
C PRO A 21 -12.95 -19.83 -20.10
N PRO A 22 -12.25 -20.70 -19.33
CA PRO A 22 -11.01 -20.32 -18.67
C PRO A 22 -9.96 -19.85 -19.69
N GLN A 23 -9.18 -18.84 -19.32
CA GLN A 23 -8.13 -18.30 -20.19
C GLN A 23 -6.96 -19.28 -20.24
N LYS A 24 -6.70 -19.83 -21.43
CA LYS A 24 -5.57 -20.71 -21.70
C LYS A 24 -4.25 -19.94 -21.68
N ILE A 25 -3.31 -20.37 -20.84
CA ILE A 25 -1.99 -19.75 -20.73
C ILE A 25 -0.84 -20.76 -20.77
N ILE A 26 0.27 -20.33 -21.35
CA ILE A 26 1.59 -20.98 -21.23
C ILE A 26 2.52 -19.99 -20.56
N ILE A 27 3.34 -20.45 -19.62
CA ILE A 27 4.35 -19.63 -18.94
C ILE A 27 5.72 -20.10 -19.40
N ASP A 28 6.48 -19.22 -20.06
CA ASP A 28 7.86 -19.43 -20.47
C ASP A 28 8.77 -18.76 -19.45
N THR A 29 9.57 -19.51 -18.70
CA THR A 29 10.17 -19.08 -17.42
C THR A 29 11.53 -19.71 -17.20
N ASP A 30 12.35 -19.09 -16.37
CA ASP A 30 13.67 -19.55 -15.96
C ASP A 30 13.75 -19.62 -14.43
N PRO A 31 12.94 -20.48 -13.76
CA PRO A 31 12.48 -20.22 -12.40
C PRO A 31 13.55 -19.80 -11.40
N GLY A 32 13.61 -18.49 -11.20
CA GLY A 32 14.18 -17.80 -10.06
C GLY A 32 13.13 -17.55 -8.97
N ILE A 33 13.55 -16.80 -7.96
CA ILE A 33 12.73 -16.46 -6.78
C ILE A 33 11.42 -15.73 -7.17
N ASP A 34 11.47 -14.74 -8.05
CA ASP A 34 10.31 -13.97 -8.54
C ASP A 34 9.47 -14.73 -9.56
N ASP A 35 10.08 -15.49 -10.48
CA ASP A 35 9.35 -16.47 -11.33
C ASP A 35 8.50 -17.41 -10.47
N SER A 36 9.10 -17.94 -9.40
CA SER A 36 8.42 -18.87 -8.48
C SER A 36 7.18 -18.21 -7.88
N MET A 37 7.26 -16.92 -7.51
CA MET A 37 6.08 -16.18 -7.06
C MET A 37 5.00 -16.10 -8.14
N ALA A 38 5.38 -15.78 -9.39
CA ALA A 38 4.44 -15.66 -10.50
C ALA A 38 3.76 -17.00 -10.84
N ILE A 39 4.51 -18.10 -10.87
CA ILE A 39 3.99 -19.46 -11.09
C ILE A 39 3.00 -19.85 -9.99
N MET A 40 3.36 -19.61 -8.73
CA MET A 40 2.50 -19.95 -7.59
C MET A 40 1.23 -19.09 -7.58
N MET A 41 1.31 -17.82 -7.99
CA MET A 41 0.12 -16.97 -8.20
C MET A 41 -0.76 -17.50 -9.33
N ALA A 42 -0.17 -17.94 -10.44
CA ALA A 42 -0.90 -18.49 -11.59
C ALA A 42 -1.67 -19.77 -11.20
N PHE A 43 -1.06 -20.68 -10.45
CA PHE A 43 -1.73 -21.91 -9.98
C PHE A 43 -2.85 -21.65 -8.98
N GLN A 44 -2.83 -20.52 -8.25
CA GLN A 44 -3.89 -20.16 -7.32
C GLN A 44 -5.04 -19.36 -7.96
N MET A 45 -4.87 -18.89 -9.20
CA MET A 45 -5.84 -18.01 -9.83
C MET A 45 -6.95 -18.79 -10.53
N ALA A 46 -8.18 -18.59 -10.06
CA ALA A 46 -9.38 -19.12 -10.71
C ALA A 46 -9.57 -18.53 -12.11
N GLY A 47 -10.11 -19.33 -13.03
CA GLY A 47 -10.39 -18.92 -14.40
C GLY A 47 -9.18 -18.95 -15.35
N LEU A 48 -8.02 -19.45 -14.90
CA LEU A 48 -6.89 -19.77 -15.77
C LEU A 48 -6.79 -21.27 -16.01
N GLU A 49 -6.45 -21.63 -17.25
CA GLU A 49 -6.06 -22.98 -17.62
C GLU A 49 -4.58 -22.94 -18.00
N ILE A 50 -3.71 -23.46 -17.12
CA ILE A 50 -2.27 -23.53 -17.37
C ILE A 50 -2.01 -24.73 -18.28
N LEU A 51 -1.78 -24.48 -19.57
CA LEU A 51 -1.55 -25.54 -20.55
C LEU A 51 -0.19 -26.23 -20.34
N GLY A 52 0.79 -25.50 -19.83
CA GLY A 52 2.14 -25.99 -19.57
C GLY A 52 3.10 -24.88 -19.15
N LEU A 53 4.25 -25.31 -18.62
CA LEU A 53 5.40 -24.45 -18.39
C LEU A 53 6.48 -24.78 -19.43
N THR A 54 7.05 -23.77 -20.05
CA THR A 54 8.25 -23.90 -20.87
C THR A 54 9.43 -23.29 -20.13
N THR A 55 10.60 -23.93 -20.20
CA THR A 55 11.76 -23.52 -19.40
C THR A 55 12.92 -23.04 -20.26
N VAL A 56 13.63 -22.01 -19.81
CA VAL A 56 14.76 -21.38 -20.51
C VAL A 56 15.88 -21.04 -19.51
N PHE A 57 17.07 -20.70 -20.00
CA PHE A 57 18.16 -20.17 -19.17
C PHE A 57 17.89 -18.72 -18.79
N GLY A 58 18.56 -18.22 -17.75
CA GLY A 58 18.56 -16.80 -17.38
C GLY A 58 19.01 -16.63 -15.94
N ASN A 59 18.09 -16.69 -15.00
CA ASN A 59 18.37 -16.72 -13.56
C ASN A 59 19.24 -17.94 -13.20
N VAL A 60 18.93 -19.08 -13.80
CA VAL A 60 19.68 -20.34 -13.69
C VAL A 60 19.91 -20.99 -15.06
N SER A 61 20.62 -22.13 -15.09
CA SER A 61 20.73 -22.92 -16.32
C SER A 61 19.37 -23.49 -16.72
N THR A 62 19.14 -23.75 -18.01
CA THR A 62 17.85 -24.33 -18.48
C THR A 62 17.51 -25.63 -17.76
N LYS A 63 18.52 -26.46 -17.46
CA LYS A 63 18.31 -27.72 -16.74
C LYS A 63 17.83 -27.48 -15.30
N ASP A 64 18.41 -26.50 -14.62
CA ASP A 64 18.01 -26.15 -13.25
C ASP A 64 16.64 -25.46 -13.26
N ALA A 65 16.36 -24.61 -14.25
CA ALA A 65 15.04 -24.03 -14.49
C ALA A 65 13.98 -25.12 -14.68
N THR A 66 14.27 -26.17 -15.46
CA THR A 66 13.37 -27.31 -15.63
C THR A 66 13.13 -28.08 -14.33
N ASN A 67 14.18 -28.32 -13.54
CA ASN A 67 14.04 -28.97 -12.24
C ASN A 67 13.20 -28.12 -11.27
N ASN A 68 13.43 -26.81 -11.23
CA ASN A 68 12.71 -25.88 -10.39
C ASN A 68 11.23 -25.79 -10.79
N ALA A 69 10.92 -25.71 -12.10
CA ALA A 69 9.54 -25.72 -12.60
C ALA A 69 8.79 -27.00 -12.19
N LEU A 70 9.40 -28.18 -12.36
CA LEU A 70 8.83 -29.45 -11.94
C LEU A 70 8.58 -29.50 -10.43
N LEU A 71 9.54 -29.00 -9.64
CA LEU A 71 9.43 -28.93 -8.19
C LEU A 71 8.30 -28.00 -7.74
N LEU A 72 8.16 -26.82 -8.36
CA LEU A 72 7.07 -25.90 -8.08
C LEU A 72 5.70 -26.52 -8.43
N CYS A 73 5.59 -27.24 -9.56
CA CYS A 73 4.39 -28.01 -9.88
C CYS A 73 4.06 -29.04 -8.79
N GLU A 74 5.05 -29.77 -8.28
CA GLU A 74 4.85 -30.72 -7.18
C GLU A 74 4.39 -30.06 -5.88
N ILE A 75 5.04 -28.95 -5.50
CA ILE A 75 4.71 -28.20 -4.29
C ILE A 75 3.29 -27.63 -4.37
N ALA A 76 2.89 -27.11 -5.53
CA ALA A 76 1.54 -26.58 -5.75
C ALA A 76 0.47 -27.68 -5.75
N GLY A 77 0.82 -28.92 -6.07
CA GLY A 77 -0.12 -30.01 -6.34
C GLY A 77 -0.62 -30.03 -7.79
N CYS A 78 0.17 -29.46 -8.70
CA CYS A 78 -0.12 -29.27 -10.12
C CYS A 78 0.76 -30.16 -11.01
N GLN A 79 1.09 -31.38 -10.58
CA GLN A 79 1.96 -32.31 -11.34
C GLN A 79 1.41 -32.71 -12.73
N HIS A 80 0.12 -32.47 -12.98
CA HIS A 80 -0.52 -32.72 -14.26
C HIS A 80 -0.16 -31.66 -15.33
N VAL A 81 0.37 -30.51 -14.93
CA VAL A 81 0.81 -29.45 -15.85
C VAL A 81 2.15 -29.86 -16.48
N PRO A 82 2.23 -30.00 -17.82
CA PRO A 82 3.46 -30.43 -18.46
C PRO A 82 4.55 -29.36 -18.38
N VAL A 83 5.80 -29.79 -18.15
CA VAL A 83 6.99 -28.95 -18.22
C VAL A 83 7.81 -29.37 -19.44
N ALA A 84 8.02 -28.44 -20.38
CA ALA A 84 8.83 -28.66 -21.58
C ALA A 84 10.16 -27.89 -21.46
N GLU A 85 11.27 -28.59 -21.63
CA GLU A 85 12.60 -27.98 -21.59
C GLU A 85 12.91 -27.28 -22.91
N GLY A 86 13.42 -26.04 -22.82
CA GLY A 86 13.73 -25.20 -23.97
C GLY A 86 15.21 -25.15 -24.32
N SER A 87 15.61 -24.05 -24.95
CA SER A 87 16.99 -23.86 -25.38
C SER A 87 17.95 -23.78 -24.18
N SER A 88 19.13 -24.38 -24.30
CA SER A 88 20.23 -24.28 -23.32
C SER A 88 21.17 -23.10 -23.56
N GLU A 89 21.00 -22.39 -24.68
CA GLU A 89 21.86 -21.29 -25.11
C GLU A 89 21.06 -20.23 -25.91
N PRO A 90 21.54 -18.97 -25.99
CA PRO A 90 20.91 -17.96 -26.84
C PRO A 90 21.04 -18.31 -28.32
N LEU A 91 20.27 -17.64 -29.19
CA LEU A 91 20.28 -17.90 -30.63
C LEU A 91 21.63 -17.76 -31.31
N LYS A 92 22.51 -16.89 -30.79
CA LYS A 92 23.89 -16.72 -31.29
C LYS A 92 24.86 -17.83 -30.84
N GLY A 93 24.38 -18.73 -29.98
CA GLY A 93 25.17 -19.78 -29.33
C GLY A 93 26.02 -19.27 -28.16
N GLY A 94 26.55 -20.23 -27.39
CA GLY A 94 27.48 -19.97 -26.29
C GLY A 94 26.86 -20.18 -24.90
N ILE A 95 27.72 -20.26 -23.88
CA ILE A 95 27.28 -20.54 -22.51
C ILE A 95 26.57 -19.30 -21.97
N PRO A 96 25.27 -19.39 -21.62
CA PRO A 96 24.55 -18.26 -21.07
C PRO A 96 25.10 -17.86 -19.70
N ARG A 97 25.08 -16.56 -19.42
CA ARG A 97 25.38 -16.05 -18.08
C ARG A 97 24.17 -16.31 -17.19
N VAL A 98 24.40 -16.94 -16.04
CA VAL A 98 23.38 -17.15 -15.01
C VAL A 98 23.47 -16.09 -13.90
N ALA A 99 22.35 -15.78 -13.25
CA ALA A 99 22.25 -14.79 -12.17
C ALA A 99 22.20 -15.42 -10.77
N ASP A 100 23.10 -16.37 -10.51
CA ASP A 100 23.23 -17.11 -9.23
C ASP A 100 23.47 -16.17 -8.02
N PHE A 101 24.17 -15.06 -8.23
CA PHE A 101 24.41 -14.04 -7.22
C PHE A 101 23.14 -13.29 -6.77
N VAL A 102 22.05 -13.39 -7.53
CA VAL A 102 20.73 -12.80 -7.23
C VAL A 102 19.74 -13.85 -6.72
N HIS A 103 19.69 -15.02 -7.36
CA HIS A 103 18.68 -16.06 -7.10
C HIS A 103 19.19 -17.25 -6.28
N GLY A 104 20.47 -17.29 -5.94
CA GLY A 104 21.10 -18.40 -5.25
C GLY A 104 21.62 -19.46 -6.21
N SER A 105 22.44 -20.37 -5.69
CA SER A 105 23.08 -21.43 -6.48
C SER A 105 22.10 -22.46 -7.04
N ASP A 106 20.94 -22.60 -6.40
CA ASP A 106 19.82 -23.44 -6.83
C ASP A 106 18.71 -22.67 -7.57
N GLY A 107 18.85 -21.35 -7.71
CA GLY A 107 17.81 -20.45 -8.26
C GLY A 107 16.63 -20.16 -7.31
N LEU A 108 16.58 -20.81 -6.16
CA LEU A 108 15.46 -20.74 -5.21
C LEU A 108 15.91 -20.20 -3.85
N GLY A 109 16.85 -19.27 -3.85
CA GLY A 109 17.33 -18.58 -2.65
C GLY A 109 18.17 -19.45 -1.71
N ASN A 110 18.86 -20.47 -2.24
CA ASN A 110 19.62 -21.46 -1.46
C ASN A 110 18.74 -22.19 -0.44
N THR A 111 17.53 -22.57 -0.87
CA THR A 111 16.62 -23.37 -0.05
C THR A 111 16.96 -24.86 -0.11
N PHE A 112 17.68 -25.30 -1.15
CA PHE A 112 18.19 -26.68 -1.34
C PHE A 112 17.11 -27.74 -1.13
N LEU A 113 15.94 -27.50 -1.70
CA LEU A 113 14.82 -28.42 -1.64
C LEU A 113 15.15 -29.76 -2.32
N PRO A 114 14.48 -30.86 -1.93
CA PRO A 114 14.65 -32.14 -2.61
C PRO A 114 14.33 -32.05 -4.10
N PRO A 115 15.04 -32.80 -4.96
CA PRO A 115 14.78 -32.79 -6.40
C PRO A 115 13.36 -33.32 -6.70
N PRO A 116 12.73 -32.84 -7.79
CA PRO A 116 11.41 -33.30 -8.19
C PRO A 116 11.41 -34.78 -8.56
N LYS A 117 10.28 -35.46 -8.34
CA LYS A 117 10.05 -36.85 -8.76
C LYS A 117 9.47 -36.93 -10.18
N SER A 118 8.77 -35.88 -10.59
CA SER A 118 8.14 -35.71 -11.89
C SER A 118 9.19 -35.50 -12.96
N LYS A 119 8.83 -35.80 -14.21
CA LYS A 119 9.72 -35.65 -15.36
C LYS A 119 9.15 -34.61 -16.33
N LYS A 120 10.05 -33.87 -16.96
CA LYS A 120 9.71 -33.06 -18.14
C LYS A 120 9.13 -33.95 -19.25
N ILE A 121 8.37 -33.36 -20.15
CA ILE A 121 7.94 -34.04 -21.37
C ILE A 121 9.10 -34.12 -22.38
N GLU A 122 9.04 -35.06 -23.31
CA GLU A 122 10.08 -35.26 -24.34
C GLU A 122 10.13 -34.13 -25.39
N LYS A 123 9.01 -33.43 -25.59
CA LYS A 123 8.94 -32.32 -26.56
C LYS A 123 9.76 -31.12 -26.06
N SER A 124 10.49 -30.49 -26.99
CA SER A 124 11.13 -29.21 -26.71
C SER A 124 10.10 -28.10 -26.43
N ALA A 125 10.48 -27.05 -25.69
CA ALA A 125 9.63 -25.89 -25.46
C ALA A 125 9.12 -25.26 -26.77
N CYS A 126 9.99 -25.13 -27.79
CA CYS A 126 9.61 -24.61 -29.11
C CYS A 126 8.51 -25.45 -29.76
N GLU A 127 8.65 -26.79 -29.74
CA GLU A 127 7.63 -27.70 -30.29
C GLU A 127 6.33 -27.63 -29.50
N PHE A 128 6.43 -27.62 -28.17
CA PHE A 128 5.27 -27.50 -27.29
C PHE A 128 4.49 -26.20 -27.54
N LEU A 129 5.18 -25.06 -27.67
CA LEU A 129 4.57 -23.77 -27.97
C LEU A 129 3.83 -23.80 -29.31
N VAL A 130 4.49 -24.27 -30.37
CA VAL A 130 3.89 -24.36 -31.71
C VAL A 130 2.68 -25.29 -31.69
N ASP A 131 2.79 -26.47 -31.07
CA ASP A 131 1.70 -27.44 -30.99
C ASP A 131 0.48 -26.86 -30.26
N LYS A 132 0.67 -26.24 -29.10
CA LYS A 132 -0.45 -25.70 -28.30
C LYS A 132 -1.10 -24.48 -28.95
N VAL A 133 -0.32 -23.60 -29.59
CA VAL A 133 -0.87 -22.46 -30.35
C VAL A 133 -1.61 -22.94 -31.61
N ASN A 134 -1.20 -24.06 -32.20
CA ASN A 134 -1.90 -24.70 -33.33
C ASN A 134 -3.18 -25.42 -32.90
N GLU A 135 -3.17 -26.02 -31.73
CA GLU A 135 -4.33 -26.69 -31.13
C GLU A 135 -5.42 -25.68 -30.77
N TYR A 136 -5.06 -24.48 -30.28
CA TYR A 136 -6.01 -23.43 -29.89
C TYR A 136 -5.68 -22.05 -30.51
N PRO A 137 -5.81 -21.91 -31.85
CA PRO A 137 -5.46 -20.66 -32.53
C PRO A 137 -6.37 -19.51 -32.08
N GLY A 138 -5.75 -18.42 -31.65
CA GLY A 138 -6.42 -17.22 -31.15
C GLY A 138 -6.80 -17.28 -29.66
N GLU A 139 -6.53 -18.38 -28.96
CA GLU A 139 -6.93 -18.58 -27.57
C GLU A 139 -5.77 -18.53 -26.57
N VAL A 140 -4.59 -19.05 -26.96
CA VAL A 140 -3.44 -19.17 -26.04
C VAL A 140 -2.77 -17.82 -25.82
N SER A 141 -2.70 -17.38 -24.56
CA SER A 141 -1.82 -16.28 -24.14
C SER A 141 -0.50 -16.84 -23.61
N ILE A 142 0.62 -16.21 -23.94
CA ILE A 142 1.95 -16.63 -23.44
C ILE A 142 2.45 -15.57 -22.48
N LEU A 143 2.88 -15.98 -21.28
CA LEU A 143 3.60 -15.15 -20.33
C LEU A 143 5.08 -15.51 -20.42
N ALA A 144 5.90 -14.62 -21.00
CA ALA A 144 7.34 -14.82 -21.11
C ALA A 144 8.03 -14.06 -19.97
N LEU A 145 8.64 -14.82 -19.07
CA LEU A 145 9.28 -14.40 -17.83
C LEU A 145 10.81 -14.41 -17.92
N GLY A 146 11.38 -15.15 -18.88
CA GLY A 146 12.82 -15.21 -19.14
C GLY A 146 13.24 -14.72 -20.54
N PRO A 147 14.50 -15.00 -20.94
CA PRO A 147 15.00 -14.79 -22.30
C PRO A 147 14.10 -15.39 -23.39
N LEU A 148 13.87 -14.62 -24.45
CA LEU A 148 12.85 -14.89 -25.47
C LEU A 148 13.22 -15.96 -26.49
N THR A 149 14.25 -16.77 -26.22
CA THR A 149 14.82 -17.75 -27.15
C THR A 149 13.79 -18.76 -27.63
N ASN A 150 13.00 -19.34 -26.71
CA ASN A 150 11.98 -20.33 -27.03
C ASN A 150 10.90 -19.78 -27.98
N LEU A 151 10.45 -18.55 -27.71
CA LEU A 151 9.44 -17.88 -28.52
C LEU A 151 9.99 -17.47 -29.90
N ALA A 152 11.22 -16.99 -29.98
CA ALA A 152 11.85 -16.67 -31.26
C ALA A 152 12.06 -17.91 -32.12
N LEU A 153 12.43 -19.05 -31.51
CA LEU A 153 12.49 -20.34 -32.19
C LEU A 153 11.10 -20.78 -32.67
N ALA A 154 10.04 -20.61 -31.87
CA ALA A 154 8.67 -20.91 -32.30
C ALA A 154 8.23 -20.05 -33.50
N VAL A 155 8.52 -18.75 -33.49
CA VAL A 155 8.27 -17.83 -34.62
C VAL A 155 9.04 -18.25 -35.87
N LYS A 156 10.29 -18.68 -35.72
CA LYS A 156 11.11 -19.18 -36.85
C LYS A 156 10.62 -20.53 -37.38
N ARG A 157 10.14 -21.40 -36.51
CA ARG A 157 9.65 -22.74 -36.86
C ARG A 157 8.31 -22.70 -37.57
N ASP A 158 7.40 -21.83 -37.12
CA ASP A 158 6.08 -21.63 -37.72
C ASP A 158 5.83 -20.15 -38.00
N SER A 159 5.94 -19.76 -39.26
CA SER A 159 5.72 -18.38 -39.73
C SER A 159 4.31 -17.83 -39.45
N SER A 160 3.34 -18.69 -39.14
CA SER A 160 1.97 -18.30 -38.77
C SER A 160 1.74 -18.24 -37.25
N PHE A 161 2.71 -18.67 -36.44
CA PHE A 161 2.65 -18.65 -34.97
C PHE A 161 2.25 -17.27 -34.42
N ALA A 162 2.89 -16.21 -34.92
CA ALA A 162 2.64 -14.83 -34.50
C ALA A 162 1.18 -14.38 -34.72
N LYS A 163 0.49 -14.94 -35.72
CA LYS A 163 -0.93 -14.64 -36.01
C LYS A 163 -1.89 -15.50 -35.19
N LYS A 164 -1.44 -16.66 -34.73
CA LYS A 164 -2.26 -17.64 -34.00
C LYS A 164 -2.17 -17.47 -32.49
N VAL A 165 -1.08 -16.92 -31.95
CA VAL A 165 -1.04 -16.58 -30.52
C VAL A 165 -2.03 -15.45 -30.21
N LYS A 166 -2.81 -15.58 -29.14
CA LYS A 166 -3.78 -14.55 -28.73
C LYS A 166 -3.09 -13.25 -28.35
N ARG A 167 -2.06 -13.39 -27.50
CA ARG A 167 -1.14 -12.33 -27.09
C ARG A 167 0.07 -12.92 -26.38
N VAL A 168 1.16 -12.16 -26.37
CA VAL A 168 2.37 -12.45 -25.62
C VAL A 168 2.61 -11.31 -24.62
N VAL A 169 2.66 -11.62 -23.34
CA VAL A 169 3.04 -10.68 -22.28
C VAL A 169 4.48 -10.98 -21.89
N VAL A 170 5.38 -10.04 -22.14
CA VAL A 170 6.82 -10.18 -21.95
C VAL A 170 7.26 -9.39 -20.73
N LEU A 171 7.88 -10.03 -19.75
CA LEU A 171 8.76 -9.37 -18.79
C LEU A 171 10.10 -9.10 -19.47
N GLY A 172 10.43 -7.84 -19.69
CA GLY A 172 11.76 -7.50 -20.17
C GLY A 172 11.88 -6.10 -20.77
N GLY A 173 13.12 -5.66 -20.90
CA GLY A 173 13.49 -4.39 -21.49
C GLY A 173 13.52 -3.23 -20.48
N SER A 174 14.20 -2.15 -20.89
CA SER A 174 14.24 -0.90 -20.14
C SER A 174 13.88 0.25 -21.05
N PHE A 175 12.75 0.90 -20.76
CA PHE A 175 12.21 1.96 -21.61
C PHE A 175 12.29 3.29 -20.89
N PHE A 176 13.19 4.16 -21.35
CA PHE A 176 13.46 5.48 -20.75
C PHE A 176 13.88 5.38 -19.27
N ALA A 177 14.55 4.28 -18.91
CA ALA A 177 15.10 3.99 -17.59
C ALA A 177 16.47 3.32 -17.74
N LEU A 178 17.16 3.06 -16.62
CA LEU A 178 18.39 2.28 -16.61
C LEU A 178 18.07 0.77 -16.68
N GLY A 179 19.00 -0.01 -17.22
CA GLY A 179 18.99 -1.47 -17.13
C GLY A 179 19.46 -2.01 -15.78
N ASN A 180 19.34 -3.33 -15.56
CA ASN A 180 19.79 -4.04 -14.36
C ASN A 180 21.01 -4.95 -14.58
N VAL A 181 21.34 -5.32 -15.82
CA VAL A 181 22.61 -6.03 -16.12
C VAL A 181 23.74 -5.04 -16.33
N ASN A 182 23.45 -3.99 -17.09
CA ASN A 182 24.30 -2.84 -17.33
C ASN A 182 23.39 -1.60 -17.44
N PRO A 183 23.93 -0.37 -17.50
CA PRO A 183 23.10 0.83 -17.53
C PRO A 183 22.08 0.89 -18.70
N ALA A 184 22.28 0.13 -19.78
CA ALA A 184 21.46 0.15 -20.98
C ALA A 184 20.46 -1.02 -21.07
N ALA A 185 20.78 -2.19 -20.53
CA ALA A 185 20.06 -3.43 -20.83
C ALA A 185 19.46 -4.11 -19.59
N GLU A 186 18.26 -4.63 -19.79
CA GLU A 186 17.54 -5.47 -18.83
C GLU A 186 17.91 -6.96 -19.06
N ALA A 187 17.92 -7.76 -17.99
CA ALA A 187 18.41 -9.13 -17.94
C ALA A 187 17.84 -10.07 -19.01
N ASN A 188 16.52 -10.17 -19.16
CA ASN A 188 15.90 -11.09 -20.10
C ASN A 188 16.25 -10.75 -21.55
N ILE A 189 16.23 -9.45 -21.88
CA ILE A 189 16.59 -8.98 -23.23
C ILE A 189 18.10 -9.09 -23.47
N TYR A 190 18.93 -8.86 -22.45
CA TYR A 190 20.38 -9.06 -22.53
C TYR A 190 20.76 -10.54 -22.71
N GLY A 191 19.95 -11.46 -22.15
CA GLY A 191 20.14 -12.90 -22.26
C GLY A 191 20.11 -13.40 -23.70
N ASP A 192 19.19 -12.88 -24.52
CA ASP A 192 19.13 -13.17 -25.96
C ASP A 192 18.57 -11.98 -26.77
N PRO A 193 19.41 -10.96 -27.07
CA PRO A 193 18.99 -9.76 -27.79
C PRO A 193 18.46 -10.06 -29.19
N GLU A 194 19.04 -11.06 -29.87
CA GLU A 194 18.61 -11.50 -31.20
C GLU A 194 17.20 -12.09 -31.14
N ALA A 195 16.90 -12.95 -30.16
CA ALA A 195 15.57 -13.50 -29.97
C ALA A 195 14.54 -12.41 -29.66
N ALA A 196 14.91 -11.43 -28.83
CA ALA A 196 14.04 -10.32 -28.49
C ALA A 196 13.69 -9.46 -29.71
N ASP A 197 14.66 -9.10 -30.57
CA ASP A 197 14.39 -8.33 -31.79
C ASP A 197 13.51 -9.14 -32.76
N ILE A 198 13.72 -10.45 -32.89
CA ILE A 198 12.86 -11.34 -33.69
C ILE A 198 11.42 -11.31 -33.18
N LEU A 199 11.21 -11.48 -31.86
CA LEU A 199 9.86 -11.49 -31.31
C LEU A 199 9.19 -10.12 -31.46
N PHE A 200 9.85 -9.03 -31.07
CA PHE A 200 9.28 -7.67 -31.17
C PHE A 200 9.01 -7.24 -32.61
N THR A 201 9.67 -7.84 -33.59
CA THR A 201 9.42 -7.60 -35.03
C THR A 201 8.53 -8.66 -35.70
N SER A 202 8.09 -9.70 -34.99
CA SER A 202 7.32 -10.83 -35.54
C SER A 202 5.89 -10.49 -36.02
N GLY A 203 5.32 -9.39 -35.55
CA GLY A 203 3.93 -9.00 -35.81
C GLY A 203 2.90 -9.65 -34.88
N ALA A 204 3.33 -10.40 -33.85
CA ALA A 204 2.44 -10.88 -32.80
C ALA A 204 1.85 -9.72 -31.97
N ASN A 205 0.73 -9.97 -31.28
CA ASN A 205 0.16 -9.03 -30.33
C ASN A 205 0.97 -9.08 -29.01
N ILE A 206 1.89 -8.13 -28.83
CA ILE A 206 2.88 -8.16 -27.74
C ILE A 206 2.66 -7.01 -26.77
N GLU A 207 2.60 -7.35 -25.48
CA GLU A 207 2.65 -6.43 -24.35
C GLU A 207 4.00 -6.57 -23.65
N VAL A 208 4.75 -5.48 -23.48
CA VAL A 208 6.08 -5.53 -22.84
C VAL A 208 6.07 -4.78 -21.52
N ILE A 209 6.48 -5.49 -20.47
CA ILE A 209 6.52 -5.06 -19.08
C ILE A 209 7.99 -4.85 -18.72
N GLY A 210 8.48 -3.63 -18.98
CA GLY A 210 9.88 -3.29 -18.74
C GLY A 210 10.19 -2.96 -17.28
N ILE A 211 11.48 -2.91 -16.97
CA ILE A 211 11.99 -2.59 -15.63
C ILE A 211 11.61 -1.18 -15.15
N ASN A 212 11.34 -0.25 -16.09
CA ASN A 212 10.77 1.07 -15.81
C ASN A 212 9.42 1.02 -15.08
N ILE A 213 8.73 -0.13 -15.13
CA ILE A 213 7.45 -0.39 -14.48
C ILE A 213 7.60 -1.26 -13.26
N THR A 214 8.30 -2.38 -13.39
CA THR A 214 8.39 -3.37 -12.31
C THR A 214 9.11 -2.82 -11.08
N THR A 215 10.10 -1.92 -11.25
CA THR A 215 10.76 -1.22 -10.12
C THR A 215 9.87 -0.20 -9.39
N GLN A 216 8.67 0.09 -9.90
CA GLN A 216 7.68 0.89 -9.16
C GLN A 216 6.91 0.05 -8.13
N VAL A 217 6.99 -1.29 -8.21
CA VAL A 217 6.29 -2.23 -7.34
C VAL A 217 7.31 -2.95 -6.47
N LYS A 218 7.18 -2.77 -5.17
CA LYS A 218 8.04 -3.44 -4.20
C LYS A 218 7.22 -4.09 -3.10
N LEU A 219 7.70 -5.24 -2.62
CA LEU A 219 7.37 -5.71 -1.28
C LEU A 219 8.43 -5.17 -0.34
N THR A 220 8.00 -4.46 0.69
CA THR A 220 8.85 -4.00 1.79
C THR A 220 9.13 -5.13 2.77
N ASP A 221 10.07 -4.93 3.68
CA ASP A 221 10.33 -5.88 4.78
C ASP A 221 9.07 -6.16 5.61
N ASP A 222 8.19 -5.16 5.78
CA ASP A 222 6.88 -5.33 6.44
C ASP A 222 5.97 -6.26 5.64
N ASP A 223 5.89 -6.08 4.31
CA ASP A 223 5.05 -6.92 3.44
C ASP A 223 5.56 -8.37 3.38
N LEU A 224 6.89 -8.57 3.40
CA LEU A 224 7.50 -9.91 3.48
C LEU A 224 7.25 -10.58 4.84
N SER A 225 7.24 -9.80 5.92
CA SER A 225 6.89 -10.30 7.25
C SER A 225 5.42 -10.70 7.31
N GLU A 226 4.52 -9.87 6.75
CA GLU A 226 3.09 -10.20 6.63
C GLU A 226 2.86 -11.45 5.78
N LEU A 227 3.57 -11.60 4.65
CA LEU A 227 3.53 -12.82 3.85
C LEU A 227 3.92 -14.03 4.70
N ARG A 228 5.01 -13.95 5.47
CA ARG A 228 5.49 -15.05 6.32
C ARG A 228 4.51 -15.44 7.41
N GLU A 229 3.83 -14.46 8.01
CA GLU A 229 2.86 -14.65 9.09
C GLU A 229 1.48 -15.10 8.61
N SER A 230 1.24 -15.07 7.30
CA SER A 230 -0.03 -15.46 6.71
C SER A 230 -0.33 -16.96 6.78
N GLU A 231 -1.62 -17.30 6.67
CA GLU A 231 -2.09 -18.68 6.52
C GLU A 231 -1.95 -19.22 5.08
N GLY A 232 -1.26 -18.50 4.18
CA GLY A 232 -1.09 -18.92 2.80
C GLY A 232 -0.30 -20.23 2.70
N LYS A 233 -0.84 -21.22 1.97
CA LYS A 233 -0.28 -22.58 1.81
C LYS A 233 1.23 -22.61 1.48
N HIS A 234 1.70 -21.62 0.72
CA HIS A 234 3.08 -21.55 0.23
C HIS A 234 3.85 -20.33 0.76
N ALA A 235 3.26 -19.58 1.69
CA ALA A 235 3.76 -18.28 2.08
C ALA A 235 5.10 -18.34 2.81
N LYS A 236 5.29 -19.33 3.69
CA LYS A 236 6.57 -19.58 4.36
C LYS A 236 7.68 -19.92 3.36
N LEU A 237 7.41 -20.79 2.39
CA LEU A 237 8.38 -21.16 1.36
C LEU A 237 8.80 -19.94 0.53
N LEU A 238 7.83 -19.18 0.01
CA LEU A 238 8.13 -17.98 -0.77
C LEU A 238 8.89 -16.94 0.07
N SER A 239 8.57 -16.80 1.36
CA SER A 239 9.29 -15.91 2.26
C SER A 239 10.74 -16.36 2.51
N ASP A 240 10.97 -17.67 2.63
CA ASP A 240 12.31 -18.24 2.80
C ASP A 240 13.15 -18.01 1.53
N MET A 241 12.57 -18.21 0.33
CA MET A 241 13.22 -17.85 -0.94
C MET A 241 13.53 -16.35 -1.03
N CYS A 242 12.54 -15.49 -0.73
CA CYS A 242 12.66 -14.03 -0.82
C CYS A 242 13.74 -13.45 0.09
N LYS A 243 14.14 -14.13 1.16
CA LYS A 243 15.20 -13.66 2.06
C LYS A 243 16.51 -13.42 1.31
N PHE A 244 16.93 -14.37 0.47
CA PHE A 244 18.16 -14.26 -0.31
C PHE A 244 18.07 -13.09 -1.31
N TYR A 245 16.92 -12.99 -2.00
CA TYR A 245 16.63 -11.94 -2.97
C TYR A 245 16.63 -10.54 -2.35
N ARG A 246 16.05 -10.42 -1.15
CA ARG A 246 15.99 -9.19 -0.36
C ARG A 246 17.38 -8.75 0.08
N ASP A 247 18.21 -9.68 0.56
CA ASP A 247 19.57 -9.35 0.99
C ASP A 247 20.43 -8.85 -0.17
N TRP A 248 20.22 -9.39 -1.39
CA TRP A 248 20.82 -8.85 -2.60
C TRP A 248 20.33 -7.44 -2.93
N HIS A 249 19.02 -7.17 -2.93
CA HIS A 249 18.44 -5.85 -3.22
C HIS A 249 18.91 -4.76 -2.24
N VAL A 250 19.05 -5.11 -0.96
CA VAL A 250 19.55 -4.18 0.06
C VAL A 250 20.99 -3.81 -0.24
N LYS A 251 21.81 -4.79 -0.62
CA LYS A 251 23.24 -4.58 -0.92
C LYS A 251 23.48 -3.87 -2.24
N SER A 252 22.75 -4.26 -3.29
CA SER A 252 22.91 -3.73 -4.65
C SER A 252 22.27 -2.36 -4.80
N ASP A 253 21.01 -2.22 -4.36
CA ASP A 253 20.15 -1.10 -4.74
C ASP A 253 19.83 -0.17 -3.55
N GLY A 254 20.21 -0.56 -2.33
CA GLY A 254 19.83 0.17 -1.11
C GLY A 254 18.32 0.09 -0.80
N VAL A 255 17.62 -0.91 -1.37
CA VAL A 255 16.19 -1.09 -1.22
C VAL A 255 15.91 -2.09 -0.09
N TYR A 256 15.26 -1.63 0.97
CA TYR A 256 14.76 -2.49 2.06
C TYR A 256 13.45 -3.17 1.62
N GLY A 257 13.60 -4.28 0.89
CA GLY A 257 12.51 -5.03 0.26
C GLY A 257 12.97 -5.72 -1.02
N ILE A 258 12.02 -6.10 -1.88
CA ILE A 258 12.27 -6.70 -3.20
C ILE A 258 11.41 -6.05 -4.27
N PHE A 259 11.89 -5.99 -5.51
CA PHE A 259 11.05 -5.68 -6.66
C PHE A 259 10.35 -6.95 -7.16
N LEU A 260 9.10 -6.83 -7.59
CA LEU A 260 8.30 -7.97 -8.06
C LEU A 260 8.25 -7.99 -9.58
N HIS A 261 9.33 -8.37 -10.25
CA HIS A 261 9.42 -8.32 -11.72
C HIS A 261 8.37 -9.22 -12.39
N ASP A 262 8.44 -10.53 -12.16
CA ASP A 262 7.58 -11.55 -12.76
C ASP A 262 6.13 -11.49 -12.28
N PRO A 263 5.86 -11.31 -10.97
CA PRO A 263 4.48 -11.16 -10.51
C PRO A 263 3.77 -9.97 -11.15
N VAL A 264 4.47 -8.86 -11.41
CA VAL A 264 3.87 -7.71 -12.10
C VAL A 264 3.54 -8.04 -13.56
N SER A 265 4.39 -8.82 -14.24
CA SER A 265 4.10 -9.30 -15.60
C SER A 265 2.89 -10.25 -15.63
N PHE A 266 2.79 -11.19 -14.68
CA PHE A 266 1.61 -12.02 -14.49
C PHE A 266 0.35 -11.17 -14.27
N VAL A 267 0.42 -10.15 -13.41
CA VAL A 267 -0.70 -9.23 -13.16
C VAL A 267 -1.08 -8.46 -14.43
N ALA A 268 -0.14 -8.07 -15.29
CA ALA A 268 -0.45 -7.45 -16.58
C ALA A 268 -1.22 -8.38 -17.52
N LEU A 269 -0.91 -9.68 -17.50
CA LEU A 269 -1.69 -10.68 -18.22
C LEU A 269 -3.11 -10.75 -17.66
N VAL A 270 -3.30 -10.91 -16.36
CA VAL A 270 -4.63 -11.20 -15.80
C VAL A 270 -5.49 -9.97 -15.52
N ARG A 271 -4.86 -8.82 -15.33
CA ARG A 271 -5.47 -7.53 -14.97
C ARG A 271 -4.84 -6.39 -15.77
N PRO A 272 -4.95 -6.43 -17.11
CA PRO A 272 -4.39 -5.38 -17.98
C PRO A 272 -5.01 -4.00 -17.71
N ASP A 273 -6.19 -3.94 -17.09
CA ASP A 273 -6.85 -2.71 -16.66
C ASP A 273 -6.07 -1.91 -15.61
N LEU A 274 -5.17 -2.57 -14.86
CA LEU A 274 -4.28 -1.91 -13.91
C LEU A 274 -3.11 -1.19 -14.59
N PHE A 275 -2.99 -1.29 -15.91
CA PHE A 275 -1.83 -0.80 -16.64
C PHE A 275 -2.23 0.18 -17.73
N LYS A 276 -1.41 1.22 -17.91
CA LYS A 276 -1.53 2.12 -19.05
C LYS A 276 -0.51 1.77 -20.12
N TYR A 277 -1.00 1.45 -21.31
CA TYR A 277 -0.16 1.07 -22.44
C TYR A 277 0.04 2.22 -23.44
N LYS A 278 1.20 2.24 -24.10
CA LYS A 278 1.52 3.08 -25.26
C LYS A 278 1.97 2.19 -26.39
N LYS A 279 1.39 2.41 -27.57
CA LYS A 279 1.71 1.67 -28.78
C LYS A 279 2.96 2.27 -29.43
N GLY A 280 3.89 1.44 -29.87
CA GLY A 280 5.08 1.86 -30.60
C GLY A 280 5.82 0.69 -31.24
N VAL A 281 6.79 1.02 -32.09
CA VAL A 281 7.76 0.05 -32.61
C VAL A 281 8.87 -0.07 -31.59
N VAL A 282 9.24 -1.31 -31.25
CA VAL A 282 10.39 -1.60 -30.40
C VAL A 282 11.44 -2.33 -31.22
N ARG A 283 12.70 -1.91 -31.08
CA ARG A 283 13.89 -2.59 -31.62
C ARG A 283 14.86 -2.88 -30.50
N VAL A 284 15.67 -3.93 -30.67
CA VAL A 284 16.70 -4.30 -29.70
C VAL A 284 18.07 -4.10 -30.33
N GLU A 285 18.97 -3.42 -29.61
CA GLU A 285 20.38 -3.36 -29.99
C GLU A 285 21.02 -4.73 -29.78
N THR A 286 21.59 -5.30 -30.84
CA THR A 286 22.20 -6.65 -30.83
C THR A 286 23.72 -6.59 -30.81
N GLN A 287 24.31 -5.39 -30.89
CA GLN A 287 25.74 -5.19 -31.00
C GLN A 287 26.25 -4.05 -30.09
N GLY A 288 27.58 -3.98 -29.93
CA GLY A 288 28.24 -2.87 -29.24
C GLY A 288 27.98 -2.80 -27.73
N ILE A 289 28.28 -1.64 -27.16
CA ILE A 289 28.25 -1.42 -25.70
C ILE A 289 26.84 -1.38 -25.11
N CYS A 290 25.83 -1.15 -25.94
CA CYS A 290 24.42 -1.09 -25.54
C CYS A 290 23.65 -2.37 -25.92
N ILE A 291 24.34 -3.48 -26.18
CA ILE A 291 23.71 -4.77 -26.49
C ILE A 291 22.62 -5.10 -25.45
N GLY A 292 21.44 -5.47 -25.92
CA GLY A 292 20.23 -5.71 -25.13
C GLY A 292 19.37 -4.47 -24.84
N HIS A 293 19.78 -3.27 -25.27
CA HIS A 293 18.99 -2.06 -25.08
C HIS A 293 17.72 -2.06 -25.95
N THR A 294 16.58 -1.77 -25.33
CA THR A 294 15.27 -1.73 -25.98
C THR A 294 14.88 -0.30 -26.37
N LEU A 295 14.88 -0.02 -27.66
CA LEU A 295 14.53 1.29 -28.21
C LEU A 295 13.07 1.33 -28.64
N MET A 296 12.27 2.21 -28.03
CA MET A 296 10.88 2.45 -28.41
C MET A 296 10.77 3.75 -29.21
N ASP A 297 10.24 3.65 -30.43
CA ASP A 297 9.70 4.83 -31.12
C ASP A 297 8.32 5.17 -30.53
N GLN A 298 8.22 6.38 -29.96
CA GLN A 298 6.98 6.89 -29.38
C GLN A 298 5.94 7.34 -30.41
N GLY A 299 6.25 7.28 -31.71
CA GLY A 299 5.31 7.59 -32.80
C GLY A 299 5.05 9.09 -33.00
N LEU A 300 5.88 9.96 -32.41
CA LEU A 300 5.79 11.42 -32.56
C LEU A 300 6.38 11.92 -33.89
N LYS A 301 7.20 11.08 -34.56
CA LYS A 301 7.86 11.40 -35.83
C LYS A 301 7.38 10.41 -36.90
N LYS A 302 6.96 10.91 -38.06
CA LYS A 302 6.51 10.08 -39.18
C LYS A 302 7.74 9.56 -39.93
N TYR A 303 8.00 8.25 -39.88
CA TYR A 303 9.00 7.59 -40.70
C TYR A 303 8.32 6.94 -41.93
N THR A 304 8.96 7.04 -43.10
CA THR A 304 8.40 6.64 -44.40
C THR A 304 8.42 5.12 -44.65
N ASN A 305 9.11 4.34 -43.81
CA ASN A 305 9.17 2.88 -43.88
C ASN A 305 9.10 2.30 -42.45
N THR A 306 7.96 1.80 -42.00
CA THR A 306 7.88 1.12 -40.70
C THR A 306 7.20 -0.24 -40.83
N HIS A 307 7.97 -1.29 -40.51
CA HIS A 307 7.47 -2.61 -40.19
C HIS A 307 6.44 -2.50 -39.06
N LYS A 308 5.22 -2.98 -39.34
CA LYS A 308 4.08 -2.90 -38.43
C LYS A 308 4.15 -4.00 -37.38
N SER A 309 4.92 -3.80 -36.32
CA SER A 309 4.78 -4.61 -35.10
C SER A 309 4.31 -3.72 -33.96
N LEU A 310 3.12 -4.03 -33.47
CA LEU A 310 2.44 -3.25 -32.44
C LEU A 310 2.90 -3.75 -31.08
N VAL A 311 3.81 -3.03 -30.44
CA VAL A 311 4.19 -3.30 -29.06
C VAL A 311 3.44 -2.35 -28.14
N LEU A 312 2.66 -2.91 -27.22
CA LEU A 312 1.97 -2.18 -26.16
C LEU A 312 2.88 -2.11 -24.94
N LEU A 313 3.33 -0.91 -24.63
CA LEU A 313 4.34 -0.66 -23.61
C LEU A 313 3.73 -0.02 -22.39
N ILE A 314 3.95 -0.58 -21.21
CA ILE A 314 3.35 -0.06 -20.00
C ILE A 314 4.12 1.18 -19.52
N PHE A 315 3.38 2.25 -19.18
CA PHE A 315 3.91 3.53 -18.69
C PHE A 315 3.60 3.78 -17.22
N LYS A 316 2.59 3.10 -16.66
CA LYS A 316 2.14 3.33 -15.28
C LYS A 316 1.26 2.18 -14.81
N ILE A 317 1.47 1.74 -13.56
CA ILE A 317 0.59 0.82 -12.85
C ILE A 317 -0.37 1.64 -11.97
N PHE A 318 -1.64 1.27 -11.97
CA PHE A 318 -2.64 1.66 -10.97
C PHE A 318 -2.64 0.61 -9.87
N GLU A 319 -2.53 1.05 -8.61
CA GLU A 319 -2.37 0.24 -7.39
C GLU A 319 -2.70 -1.27 -7.52
N LEU A 320 -1.68 -2.13 -7.37
CA LEU A 320 -1.89 -3.54 -7.02
C LEU A 320 -2.43 -3.58 -5.58
N LEU A 321 -3.75 -3.51 -5.45
CA LEU A 321 -4.39 -3.79 -4.17
C LEU A 321 -4.56 -5.31 -4.03
N SER A 322 -3.72 -5.90 -3.18
CA SER A 322 -3.87 -7.25 -2.62
C SER A 322 -4.12 -8.36 -3.64
N LEU A 323 -3.17 -8.56 -4.56
CA LEU A 323 -2.86 -9.92 -5.06
C LEU A 323 -1.73 -10.49 -4.19
N THR A 324 -1.94 -10.49 -2.88
CA THR A 324 -1.08 -11.22 -1.94
C THR A 324 -1.45 -12.71 -2.02
N VAL A 325 -0.45 -13.60 -1.86
CA VAL A 325 -0.49 -15.08 -1.97
C VAL A 325 -1.37 -15.77 -0.88
N HIS A 326 -2.47 -15.13 -0.50
CA HIS A 326 -3.46 -15.63 0.44
C HIS A 326 -4.53 -16.40 -0.36
N GLY A 327 -4.21 -17.64 -0.73
CA GLY A 327 -5.22 -18.60 -1.17
C GLY A 327 -6.13 -19.00 0.02
N PRO A 328 -7.42 -19.32 -0.22
CA PRO A 328 -8.31 -19.80 0.83
C PRO A 328 -7.83 -21.16 1.37
N GLY A 329 -7.68 -21.28 2.69
CA GLY A 329 -7.24 -22.51 3.35
C GLY A 329 -8.27 -23.66 3.24
N PRO A 330 -7.83 -24.93 3.20
CA PRO A 330 -8.73 -26.08 3.11
C PRO A 330 -9.20 -26.48 4.52
N GLY A 331 -10.43 -26.14 4.90
CA GLY A 331 -10.96 -26.58 6.19
C GLY A 331 -12.18 -25.86 6.73
N ALA A 332 -13.24 -25.69 5.93
CA ALA A 332 -14.56 -25.41 6.49
C ALA A 332 -15.59 -26.27 5.75
N LYS A 333 -16.08 -27.30 6.46
CA LYS A 333 -17.18 -28.13 6.01
C LYS A 333 -18.43 -27.27 5.82
N ASP A 334 -19.15 -27.58 4.76
CA ASP A 334 -20.51 -27.12 4.44
C ASP A 334 -21.38 -26.98 5.68
N SER A 335 -21.82 -25.76 5.96
CA SER A 335 -23.12 -25.50 6.55
C SER A 335 -23.80 -24.43 5.74
N SER A 336 -24.61 -24.88 4.79
CA SER A 336 -25.55 -24.11 4.01
C SER A 336 -26.53 -23.36 4.92
N ALA A 337 -26.27 -22.08 5.12
CA ALA A 337 -27.30 -21.10 5.46
C ALA A 337 -27.01 -19.85 4.63
N GLN A 338 -27.84 -19.67 3.60
CA GLN A 338 -27.84 -18.49 2.74
C GLN A 338 -27.92 -17.22 3.59
N ASN A 339 -26.83 -16.44 3.60
CA ASN A 339 -26.90 -15.00 3.74
C ASN A 339 -25.98 -14.42 2.66
N GLY A 340 -26.60 -13.98 1.56
CA GLY A 340 -25.90 -13.42 0.42
C GLY A 340 -25.09 -12.20 0.80
N LEU A 341 -23.78 -12.36 0.93
CA LEU A 341 -22.83 -11.27 0.79
C LEU A 341 -22.48 -11.15 -0.68
N ILE A 342 -23.32 -10.38 -1.37
CA ILE A 342 -22.97 -9.71 -2.62
C ILE A 342 -21.66 -8.95 -2.33
N HIS A 343 -20.52 -9.41 -2.84
CA HIS A 343 -19.30 -8.59 -2.91
C HIS A 343 -19.58 -7.43 -3.89
N LYS A 344 -20.21 -6.39 -3.38
CA LYS A 344 -20.37 -5.12 -4.10
C LYS A 344 -18.97 -4.56 -4.34
N HIS A 345 -18.62 -4.36 -5.61
CA HIS A 345 -17.61 -3.39 -6.03
C HIS A 345 -17.96 -1.99 -5.50
N GLY A 346 -17.65 -1.74 -4.23
CA GLY A 346 -17.76 -0.44 -3.59
C GLY A 346 -16.42 0.31 -3.63
N PRO A 347 -16.43 1.66 -3.54
CA PRO A 347 -15.21 2.45 -3.40
C PRO A 347 -14.44 2.00 -2.14
N LYS A 348 -13.11 1.92 -2.22
CA LYS A 348 -12.28 1.60 -1.05
C LYS A 348 -12.43 2.69 0.02
N PRO A 349 -12.59 2.30 1.29
CA PRO A 349 -12.82 3.25 2.37
C PRO A 349 -11.59 4.14 2.56
N LYS A 350 -11.81 5.45 2.64
CA LYS A 350 -10.79 6.46 2.91
C LYS A 350 -10.90 6.94 4.35
N LEU A 351 -9.88 7.63 4.84
CA LEU A 351 -9.91 8.32 6.13
C LEU A 351 -9.77 9.83 5.91
N PHE A 352 -10.79 10.59 6.30
CA PHE A 352 -10.74 12.05 6.35
C PHE A 352 -10.55 12.49 7.79
N VAL A 353 -9.59 13.35 8.08
CA VAL A 353 -9.23 13.69 9.47
C VAL A 353 -9.26 15.19 9.68
N PHE A 354 -9.92 15.64 10.75
CA PHE A 354 -9.96 17.03 11.22
C PHE A 354 -9.59 17.09 12.69
N GLY A 355 -9.02 18.21 13.13
CA GLY A 355 -8.72 18.45 14.54
C GLY A 355 -7.32 19.00 14.75
N ASP A 356 -6.60 18.37 15.67
CA ASP A 356 -5.47 18.98 16.37
C ASP A 356 -4.18 18.13 16.32
N SER A 357 -3.23 18.38 17.23
CA SER A 357 -1.94 17.70 17.31
C SER A 357 -2.02 16.20 17.58
N TYR A 358 -3.13 15.70 18.13
CA TYR A 358 -3.37 14.26 18.30
C TYR A 358 -3.58 13.54 16.97
N ALA A 359 -4.00 14.28 15.93
CA ALA A 359 -4.27 13.77 14.60
C ALA A 359 -3.28 14.27 13.54
N ASP A 360 -2.61 15.39 13.74
CA ASP A 360 -1.73 16.02 12.75
C ASP A 360 -0.56 15.08 12.37
N THR A 361 -0.40 14.88 11.06
CA THR A 361 0.66 14.05 10.45
C THR A 361 1.60 14.85 9.56
N GLY A 362 1.57 16.18 9.65
CA GLY A 362 2.53 17.09 9.03
C GLY A 362 1.93 18.26 8.26
N ASN A 363 0.82 18.83 8.71
CA ASN A 363 0.19 20.01 8.09
C ASN A 363 0.83 21.34 8.51
N ILE A 364 1.61 21.40 9.59
CA ILE A 364 2.35 22.63 9.91
C ILE A 364 3.62 22.71 9.05
N ARG A 365 4.00 23.92 8.60
CA ARG A 365 5.26 24.13 7.87
C ARG A 365 6.47 23.74 8.74
N LYS A 366 7.48 23.14 8.09
CA LYS A 366 8.71 22.66 8.75
C LYS A 366 9.42 23.72 9.60
N SER A 367 9.43 24.96 9.15
CA SER A 367 10.09 26.08 9.86
C SER A 367 9.35 26.52 11.12
N LEU A 368 8.05 26.21 11.24
CA LEU A 368 7.18 26.76 12.29
C LEU A 368 6.95 25.79 13.45
N SER A 369 7.03 24.47 13.22
CA SER A 369 6.68 23.48 14.25
C SER A 369 7.89 22.72 14.79
N SER A 370 7.88 22.47 16.10
CA SER A 370 8.80 21.54 16.77
C SER A 370 8.65 20.10 16.28
N SER A 371 7.47 19.70 15.82
CA SER A 371 7.19 18.34 15.30
C SER A 371 8.00 17.98 14.03
N TRP A 372 8.66 18.97 13.43
CA TRP A 372 9.61 18.80 12.31
C TRP A 372 11.08 18.88 12.73
N LYS A 373 11.35 18.93 14.04
CA LYS A 373 12.69 19.00 14.62
C LYS A 373 12.97 17.75 15.46
N GLN A 374 14.23 17.35 15.52
CA GLN A 374 14.67 16.30 16.44
C GLN A 374 14.34 16.75 17.87
N PRO A 375 13.77 15.88 18.73
CA PRO A 375 13.76 14.43 18.62
C PRO A 375 12.44 13.82 18.09
N TYR A 376 11.50 14.61 17.58
CA TYR A 376 10.21 14.08 17.10
C TYR A 376 10.40 13.06 15.97
N GLY A 377 9.56 12.03 15.95
CA GLY A 377 9.63 10.93 14.97
C GLY A 377 10.79 9.94 15.16
N LEU A 378 11.45 9.94 16.32
CA LEU A 378 12.55 9.02 16.67
C LEU A 378 12.22 7.54 16.47
N THR A 379 11.06 7.09 16.94
CA THR A 379 10.59 5.68 16.84
C THR A 379 9.95 5.42 15.48
N PHE A 380 9.18 6.38 14.96
CA PHE A 380 8.62 6.31 13.61
C PHE A 380 8.45 7.70 13.00
N PRO A 381 8.91 7.95 11.77
CA PRO A 381 9.61 7.04 10.85
C PRO A 381 11.14 7.01 11.03
N GLY A 382 11.68 7.26 12.23
CA GLY A 382 13.13 7.41 12.47
C GLY A 382 13.66 8.83 12.22
N LYS A 383 12.77 9.78 11.92
CA LYS A 383 13.08 11.19 11.68
C LYS A 383 11.84 12.06 11.83
N PRO A 384 11.99 13.38 12.05
CA PRO A 384 10.85 14.29 12.15
C PRO A 384 9.97 14.26 10.91
N ALA A 385 8.68 14.02 11.14
CA ALA A 385 7.67 13.87 10.09
C ALA A 385 6.41 14.73 10.36
N GLY A 386 6.51 15.72 11.24
CA GLY A 386 5.41 16.62 11.57
C GLY A 386 4.39 16.06 12.56
N ARG A 387 4.60 14.86 13.07
CA ARG A 387 3.80 14.23 14.14
C ARG A 387 4.25 14.74 15.51
N PHE A 388 3.29 15.07 16.38
CA PHE A 388 3.55 15.46 17.76
C PHE A 388 3.74 14.22 18.64
N SER A 389 4.72 13.38 18.31
CA SER A 389 5.10 12.18 19.06
C SER A 389 6.52 11.75 18.66
N ASP A 390 7.12 10.81 19.40
CA ASP A 390 8.30 10.08 18.93
C ASP A 390 7.96 9.15 17.76
N GLY A 391 6.69 8.81 17.55
CA GLY A 391 6.30 7.92 16.48
C GLY A 391 4.90 8.19 15.92
N ARG A 392 4.14 7.11 15.77
CA ARG A 392 2.75 7.14 15.27
C ARG A 392 1.81 7.88 16.21
N VAL A 393 0.85 8.60 15.63
CA VAL A 393 -0.23 9.30 16.34
C VAL A 393 -1.58 8.64 16.07
N LEU A 394 -2.66 9.10 16.70
CA LEU A 394 -4.00 8.47 16.61
C LEU A 394 -4.42 8.19 15.16
N THR A 395 -4.23 9.15 14.25
CA THR A 395 -4.52 8.98 12.81
C THR A 395 -3.89 7.73 12.21
N ASP A 396 -2.65 7.41 12.58
CA ASP A 396 -1.94 6.24 12.03
C ASP A 396 -2.55 4.93 12.52
N TYR A 397 -3.02 4.87 13.77
CA TYR A 397 -3.68 3.69 14.33
C TYR A 397 -5.07 3.46 13.72
N ILE A 398 -5.85 4.52 13.52
CA ILE A 398 -7.16 4.45 12.85
C ILE A 398 -6.98 4.02 11.39
N ALA A 399 -6.02 4.58 10.68
CA ALA A 399 -5.72 4.18 9.30
C ALA A 399 -5.29 2.69 9.24
N LYS A 400 -4.41 2.26 10.15
CA LYS A 400 -3.97 0.87 10.25
C LYS A 400 -5.15 -0.08 10.46
N SER A 401 -6.09 0.24 11.34
CA SER A 401 -7.27 -0.61 11.59
C SER A 401 -8.25 -0.68 10.43
N MET A 402 -8.23 0.33 9.55
CA MET A 402 -8.99 0.33 8.32
C MET A 402 -8.26 -0.39 7.16
N GLY A 403 -7.06 -0.94 7.40
CA GLY A 403 -6.26 -1.58 6.37
C GLY A 403 -5.72 -0.60 5.31
N ILE A 404 -5.56 0.68 5.66
CA ILE A 404 -5.06 1.71 4.74
C ILE A 404 -3.83 2.42 5.31
N LYS A 405 -3.03 3.04 4.43
CA LYS A 405 -1.94 3.92 4.89
C LYS A 405 -2.51 5.21 5.44
N SER A 406 -1.76 5.85 6.35
CA SER A 406 -2.16 7.14 6.91
C SER A 406 -2.47 8.16 5.81
N PRO A 407 -3.59 8.90 5.94
CA PRO A 407 -4.04 9.86 4.93
C PRO A 407 -3.02 10.97 4.71
N THR A 408 -3.02 11.52 3.50
CA THR A 408 -2.07 12.56 3.10
C THR A 408 -2.38 13.86 3.84
N PRO A 409 -1.41 14.54 4.49
CA PRO A 409 -1.69 15.86 5.06
C PRO A 409 -1.99 16.87 3.95
N TYR A 410 -3.03 17.68 4.12
CA TYR A 410 -3.53 18.68 3.18
C TYR A 410 -2.45 19.57 2.57
N GLN A 411 -1.44 19.99 3.35
CA GLN A 411 -0.33 20.81 2.84
C GLN A 411 0.50 20.09 1.76
N TRP A 412 0.54 18.77 1.77
CA TRP A 412 1.33 17.95 0.85
C TRP A 412 0.51 17.40 -0.33
N LYS A 413 -0.77 17.79 -0.47
CA LYS A 413 -1.69 17.25 -1.49
C LYS A 413 -1.15 17.30 -2.92
N SER A 414 -0.42 18.35 -3.27
CA SER A 414 0.16 18.53 -4.61
C SER A 414 1.34 17.59 -4.88
N PHE A 415 2.08 17.22 -3.85
CA PHE A 415 3.28 16.36 -3.93
C PHE A 415 2.96 14.88 -3.76
N ALA A 416 1.86 14.54 -3.09
CA ALA A 416 1.47 13.18 -2.74
C ALA A 416 0.19 12.72 -3.48
N LYS A 417 -0.01 13.15 -4.74
CA LYS A 417 -1.21 12.81 -5.54
C LYS A 417 -1.53 11.30 -5.58
N LYS A 418 -0.50 10.45 -5.59
CA LYS A 418 -0.63 8.98 -5.60
C LYS A 418 -1.12 8.38 -4.26
N ARG A 419 -1.29 9.18 -3.21
CA ARG A 419 -1.72 8.75 -1.86
C ARG A 419 -3.07 9.34 -1.46
N LEU A 420 -3.72 10.09 -2.34
CA LEU A 420 -4.99 10.74 -2.07
C LEU A 420 -6.15 9.74 -1.94
N HIS A 421 -6.02 8.55 -2.50
CA HIS A 421 -7.01 7.48 -2.41
C HIS A 421 -7.13 6.88 -1.00
N TYR A 422 -6.14 7.09 -0.11
CA TYR A 422 -6.27 6.75 1.31
C TYR A 422 -7.05 7.80 2.12
N GLY A 423 -7.38 8.94 1.50
CA GLY A 423 -8.02 10.08 2.14
C GLY A 423 -7.02 11.18 2.50
N MET A 424 -7.50 12.17 3.27
CA MET A 424 -6.78 13.40 3.54
C MET A 424 -6.88 13.82 5.01
N ASN A 425 -5.76 14.26 5.55
CA ASN A 425 -5.66 14.79 6.90
C ASN A 425 -5.59 16.31 6.85
N PHE A 426 -6.56 16.97 7.48
CA PHE A 426 -6.69 18.42 7.58
C PHE A 426 -6.35 18.95 8.99
N ALA A 427 -6.01 18.09 9.94
CA ALA A 427 -5.70 18.47 11.32
C ALA A 427 -4.41 19.29 11.41
N TYR A 428 -4.39 20.30 12.30
CA TYR A 428 -3.22 21.14 12.57
C TYR A 428 -2.88 21.13 14.06
N GLY A 429 -1.61 20.92 14.40
CA GLY A 429 -1.18 20.97 15.80
C GLY A 429 -1.51 22.29 16.51
N GLY A 430 -2.08 22.19 17.71
CA GLY A 430 -2.40 23.33 18.58
C GLY A 430 -3.69 24.09 18.25
N THR A 431 -4.41 23.72 17.19
CA THR A 431 -5.70 24.34 16.85
C THR A 431 -6.85 23.76 17.67
N GLY A 432 -7.95 24.51 17.78
CA GLY A 432 -9.16 24.12 18.49
C GLY A 432 -10.39 24.07 17.59
N VAL A 433 -11.56 23.94 18.23
CA VAL A 433 -12.85 24.21 17.56
C VAL A 433 -12.92 25.67 17.17
N PHE A 434 -12.47 26.55 18.07
CA PHE A 434 -12.25 27.97 17.82
C PHE A 434 -10.77 28.28 17.58
N ASP A 435 -10.49 29.54 17.25
CA ASP A 435 -9.12 30.05 17.16
C ASP A 435 -8.43 29.97 18.53
N THR A 436 -7.15 29.62 18.49
CA THR A 436 -6.30 29.49 19.69
C THR A 436 -5.10 30.45 19.57
N ASN A 437 -4.15 30.36 20.49
CA ASN A 437 -2.88 31.12 20.39
C ASN A 437 -2.03 30.72 19.17
N VAL A 438 -2.40 29.62 18.49
CA VAL A 438 -1.74 29.16 17.29
C VAL A 438 -2.51 29.71 16.08
N LEU A 439 -1.88 30.61 15.31
CA LEU A 439 -2.44 31.24 14.12
C LEU A 439 -2.49 30.27 12.92
N LEU A 440 -3.20 29.16 13.10
CA LEU A 440 -3.40 28.09 12.14
C LEU A 440 -4.91 27.78 12.02
N PRO A 441 -5.33 27.05 10.96
CA PRO A 441 -6.75 26.82 10.68
C PRO A 441 -7.49 26.10 11.82
N ASN A 442 -8.49 26.77 12.41
CA ASN A 442 -9.43 26.13 13.34
C ASN A 442 -10.27 25.04 12.63
N MET A 443 -11.00 24.23 13.40
CA MET A 443 -11.75 23.10 12.86
C MET A 443 -12.72 23.47 11.74
N THR A 444 -13.41 24.61 11.85
CA THR A 444 -14.34 25.07 10.80
C THR A 444 -13.59 25.38 9.50
N THR A 445 -12.45 26.07 9.58
CA THR A 445 -11.59 26.33 8.41
C THR A 445 -11.00 25.05 7.81
N GLN A 446 -10.67 24.05 8.64
CA GLN A 446 -10.22 22.76 8.13
C GLN A 446 -11.32 22.06 7.33
N ILE A 447 -12.59 22.15 7.75
CA ILE A 447 -13.75 21.62 7.01
C ILE A 447 -13.92 22.39 5.68
N ASP A 448 -13.73 23.71 5.67
CA ASP A 448 -13.75 24.53 4.44
C ASP A 448 -12.75 24.00 3.40
N PHE A 449 -11.58 23.51 3.84
CA PHE A 449 -10.59 22.93 2.93
C PHE A 449 -11.10 21.68 2.23
N LEU A 450 -11.84 20.80 2.91
CA LEU A 450 -12.44 19.63 2.27
C LEU A 450 -13.55 20.06 1.31
N GLU A 451 -14.43 20.95 1.75
CA GLU A 451 -15.53 21.44 0.91
C GLU A 451 -15.01 22.07 -0.39
N LYS A 452 -13.95 22.87 -0.29
CA LYS A 452 -13.26 23.43 -1.45
C LYS A 452 -12.69 22.36 -2.39
N LEU A 453 -12.12 21.27 -1.86
CA LEU A 453 -11.63 20.14 -2.65
C LEU A 453 -12.74 19.25 -3.24
N MET A 454 -13.98 19.48 -2.84
CA MET A 454 -15.15 18.81 -3.43
C MET A 454 -15.83 19.67 -4.50
N LEU A 455 -15.81 21.00 -4.33
CA LEU A 455 -16.52 21.94 -5.20
C LEU A 455 -15.62 22.56 -6.28
N ASP A 456 -14.43 23.06 -5.91
CA ASP A 456 -13.62 23.93 -6.78
C ASP A 456 -12.50 23.17 -7.52
N ASP A 457 -11.95 22.12 -6.91
CA ASP A 457 -10.88 21.27 -7.44
C ASP A 457 -11.19 19.81 -7.05
N PRO A 458 -12.08 19.12 -7.78
CA PRO A 458 -12.75 17.90 -7.32
C PRO A 458 -11.79 16.72 -7.23
N VAL A 459 -11.04 16.67 -6.13
CA VAL A 459 -10.20 15.55 -5.70
C VAL A 459 -11.07 14.45 -5.09
N TYR A 460 -12.17 14.84 -4.43
CA TYR A 460 -13.10 13.93 -3.77
C TYR A 460 -14.54 14.24 -4.17
N VAL A 461 -15.37 13.21 -4.25
CA VAL A 461 -16.80 13.33 -4.51
C VAL A 461 -17.62 12.87 -3.30
N LYS A 462 -18.91 13.20 -3.27
CA LYS A 462 -19.83 12.82 -2.18
C LYS A 462 -19.80 11.31 -1.85
N ALA A 463 -19.66 10.46 -2.87
CA ALA A 463 -19.55 9.01 -2.70
C ALA A 463 -18.31 8.58 -1.90
N ASP A 464 -17.22 9.36 -1.95
CA ASP A 464 -16.04 9.11 -1.14
C ASP A 464 -16.37 9.27 0.34
N LEU A 465 -17.04 10.37 0.75
CA LEU A 465 -17.42 10.57 2.15
C LEU A 465 -18.43 9.52 2.63
N GLN A 466 -19.37 9.12 1.77
CA GLN A 466 -20.39 8.11 2.11
C GLN A 466 -19.78 6.73 2.40
N SER A 467 -18.69 6.39 1.71
CA SER A 467 -18.01 5.09 1.80
C SER A 467 -16.77 5.10 2.70
N SER A 468 -16.52 6.20 3.41
CA SER A 468 -15.29 6.44 4.20
C SER A 468 -15.58 6.65 5.69
N LEU A 469 -14.53 6.77 6.49
CA LEU A 469 -14.58 7.21 7.88
C LEU A 469 -14.12 8.66 7.96
N VAL A 470 -14.83 9.49 8.72
CA VAL A 470 -14.35 10.81 9.13
C VAL A 470 -13.95 10.77 10.60
N LEU A 471 -12.72 11.16 10.91
CA LEU A 471 -12.21 11.31 12.27
C LEU A 471 -12.13 12.80 12.63
N VAL A 472 -12.73 13.17 13.75
CA VAL A 472 -12.68 14.53 14.31
C VAL A 472 -12.07 14.47 15.71
N THR A 473 -10.92 15.12 15.91
CA THR A 473 -10.24 15.12 17.21
C THR A 473 -10.34 16.45 17.95
N LEU A 474 -10.32 16.35 19.27
CA LEU A 474 -10.17 17.45 20.21
C LEU A 474 -9.23 17.03 21.33
N SER A 475 -8.21 17.85 21.62
CA SER A 475 -7.24 17.59 22.69
C SER A 475 -7.16 18.69 23.77
N GLY A 476 -8.12 19.61 23.77
CA GLY A 476 -8.30 20.63 24.81
C GLY A 476 -7.56 21.96 24.60
N ASN A 477 -7.19 22.27 23.35
CA ASN A 477 -6.50 23.53 23.01
C ASN A 477 -7.39 24.77 23.26
N ASP A 478 -8.70 24.69 23.01
CA ASP A 478 -9.66 25.77 23.31
C ASP A 478 -9.63 26.16 24.79
N TYR A 479 -9.53 25.19 25.70
CA TYR A 479 -9.49 25.44 27.15
C TYR A 479 -8.16 26.02 27.59
N GLY A 480 -7.05 25.53 27.02
CA GLY A 480 -5.74 26.14 27.22
C GLY A 480 -5.76 27.61 26.80
N HIS A 481 -6.32 27.90 25.61
CA HIS A 481 -6.46 29.26 25.11
C HIS A 481 -7.34 30.14 26.02
N PHE A 482 -8.52 29.65 26.41
CA PHE A 482 -9.45 30.33 27.30
C PHE A 482 -8.78 30.83 28.59
N TYR A 483 -7.97 30.00 29.24
CA TYR A 483 -7.26 30.43 30.44
C TYR A 483 -6.14 31.43 30.14
N THR A 484 -5.40 31.24 29.05
CA THR A 484 -4.31 32.18 28.69
C THR A 484 -4.79 33.57 28.26
N THR A 485 -6.07 33.71 27.88
CA THR A 485 -6.68 34.99 27.50
C THR A 485 -7.57 35.59 28.60
N GLY A 486 -7.44 35.11 29.84
CA GLY A 486 -8.11 35.70 31.01
C GLY A 486 -9.46 35.08 31.38
N GLY A 487 -9.79 33.92 30.82
CA GLY A 487 -10.97 33.15 31.19
C GLY A 487 -10.97 32.70 32.65
N THR A 488 -12.14 32.76 33.29
CA THR A 488 -12.32 32.43 34.72
C THR A 488 -12.96 31.06 34.93
N ALA A 489 -12.80 30.48 36.12
CA ALA A 489 -13.45 29.23 36.48
C ALA A 489 -14.99 29.31 36.38
N GLN A 490 -15.57 30.47 36.71
CA GLN A 490 -17.01 30.74 36.59
C GLN A 490 -17.47 30.77 35.13
N GLY A 491 -16.64 31.29 34.22
CA GLY A 491 -16.94 31.35 32.79
C GLY A 491 -16.74 30.02 32.04
N LEU A 492 -15.98 29.09 32.61
CA LEU A 492 -15.58 27.85 31.95
C LEU A 492 -16.76 27.00 31.49
N GLN A 493 -17.80 26.85 32.33
CA GLN A 493 -18.95 26.01 31.99
C GLN A 493 -19.72 26.55 30.77
N SER A 494 -19.89 27.86 30.68
CA SER A 494 -20.49 28.53 29.53
C SER A 494 -19.62 28.35 28.28
N PHE A 495 -18.30 28.47 28.43
CA PHE A 495 -17.37 28.28 27.33
C PHE A 495 -17.33 26.83 26.83
N ILE A 496 -17.35 25.83 27.72
CA ILE A 496 -17.47 24.41 27.34
C ILE A 496 -18.73 24.18 26.50
N THR A 497 -19.86 24.75 26.92
CA THR A 497 -21.12 24.69 26.14
C THR A 497 -20.95 25.30 24.74
N GLN A 498 -20.28 26.45 24.62
CA GLN A 498 -20.00 27.08 23.31
C GLN A 498 -19.14 26.18 22.41
N VAL A 499 -18.08 25.57 22.96
CA VAL A 499 -17.20 24.65 22.22
C VAL A 499 -17.99 23.43 21.73
N VAL A 500 -18.79 22.80 22.59
CA VAL A 500 -19.59 21.61 22.20
C VAL A 500 -20.66 21.97 21.18
N ASN A 501 -21.31 23.12 21.31
CA ASN A 501 -22.30 23.59 20.34
C ASN A 501 -21.68 23.81 18.96
N GLN A 502 -20.52 24.49 18.89
CA GLN A 502 -19.83 24.71 17.63
C GLN A 502 -19.30 23.40 17.03
N LEU A 503 -18.80 22.48 17.86
CA LEU A 503 -18.41 21.14 17.43
C LEU A 503 -19.61 20.39 16.82
N ALA A 504 -20.78 20.43 17.46
CA ALA A 504 -21.98 19.80 16.93
C ALA A 504 -22.40 20.37 15.56
N LEU A 505 -22.27 21.69 15.36
CA LEU A 505 -22.48 22.33 14.05
C LEU A 505 -21.47 21.84 13.00
N ASN A 506 -20.19 21.75 13.36
CA ASN A 506 -19.14 21.22 12.50
C ASN A 506 -19.41 19.76 12.11
N LEU A 507 -19.81 18.91 13.06
CA LEU A 507 -20.19 17.51 12.82
C LEU A 507 -21.40 17.41 11.88
N LYS A 508 -22.44 18.22 12.10
CA LYS A 508 -23.62 18.28 11.23
C LYS A 508 -23.27 18.72 9.81
N ARG A 509 -22.33 19.65 9.67
CA ARG A 509 -21.84 20.11 8.36
C ARG A 509 -21.14 18.96 7.60
N ILE A 510 -20.27 18.21 8.28
CA ILE A 510 -19.58 17.04 7.69
C ILE A 510 -20.61 15.97 7.24
N GLU A 511 -21.65 15.70 8.03
CA GLU A 511 -22.76 14.81 7.61
C GLU A 511 -23.47 15.35 6.36
N THR A 512 -23.75 16.65 6.33
CA THR A 512 -24.45 17.30 5.20
C THR A 512 -23.64 17.20 3.90
N MET A 513 -22.30 17.26 3.98
CA MET A 513 -21.38 17.01 2.87
C MET A 513 -21.45 15.56 2.34
N GLY A 514 -21.97 14.63 3.12
CA GLY A 514 -22.26 13.25 2.70
C GLY A 514 -21.63 12.18 3.58
N ALA A 515 -20.90 12.53 4.63
CA ALA A 515 -20.34 11.51 5.52
C ALA A 515 -21.45 10.73 6.24
N ARG A 516 -21.22 9.42 6.36
CA ARG A 516 -22.16 8.49 7.01
C ARG A 516 -21.55 7.74 8.19
N ARG A 517 -20.23 7.87 8.41
CA ARG A 517 -19.50 7.33 9.55
C ARG A 517 -18.56 8.41 10.05
N ILE A 518 -18.90 9.02 11.18
CA ILE A 518 -18.16 10.14 11.77
C ILE A 518 -17.79 9.75 13.20
N ALA A 519 -16.51 9.54 13.45
CA ALA A 519 -15.96 9.29 14.77
C ALA A 519 -15.41 10.60 15.34
N VAL A 520 -15.94 11.03 16.48
CA VAL A 520 -15.46 12.21 17.22
C VAL A 520 -14.83 11.78 18.54
N THR A 521 -13.65 12.29 18.88
CA THR A 521 -13.02 11.95 20.17
C THR A 521 -13.67 12.73 21.30
N GLY A 522 -14.00 12.06 22.40
CA GLY A 522 -14.10 12.73 23.70
C GLY A 522 -12.73 13.25 24.14
N LEU A 523 -12.72 14.23 25.03
CA LEU A 523 -11.48 14.71 25.64
C LEU A 523 -10.86 13.63 26.52
N GLN A 524 -9.55 13.47 26.37
CA GLN A 524 -8.69 12.75 27.30
C GLN A 524 -8.66 13.45 28.67
N PRO A 525 -8.22 12.79 29.77
CA PRO A 525 -8.17 13.43 31.08
C PRO A 525 -7.07 14.51 31.10
N LEU A 526 -7.45 15.76 30.79
CA LEU A 526 -6.52 16.88 30.66
C LEU A 526 -5.68 17.09 31.93
N GLY A 527 -6.27 16.85 33.11
CA GLY A 527 -5.57 16.94 34.38
C GLY A 527 -4.48 15.88 34.57
N CYS A 528 -4.44 14.83 33.74
CA CYS A 528 -3.38 13.82 33.75
C CYS A 528 -2.26 14.10 32.73
N LEU A 529 -2.35 15.16 31.93
CA LEU A 529 -1.27 15.53 31.02
C LEU A 529 -0.05 16.02 31.81
N PRO A 530 1.19 15.79 31.36
CA PRO A 530 2.37 16.19 32.14
C PRO A 530 2.45 17.69 32.43
N ARG A 531 1.91 18.56 31.56
CA ARG A 531 1.77 20.00 31.84
C ARG A 531 0.93 20.31 33.09
N SER A 532 -0.04 19.45 33.41
CA SER A 532 -0.94 19.60 34.56
C SER A 532 -0.42 18.85 35.77
N THR A 533 0.30 17.74 35.58
CA THR A 533 0.84 16.91 36.68
C THR A 533 2.22 17.34 37.17
N VAL A 534 2.91 18.24 36.46
CA VAL A 534 4.21 18.80 36.89
C VAL A 534 4.13 19.43 38.30
N VAL A 535 2.99 20.04 38.65
CA VAL A 535 2.75 20.65 39.97
C VAL A 535 2.77 19.64 41.12
N SER A 536 2.52 18.36 40.82
CA SER A 536 2.59 17.24 41.76
C SER A 536 3.81 16.35 41.52
N ALA A 537 4.84 16.88 40.85
CA ALA A 537 6.02 16.11 40.43
C ALA A 537 5.65 14.83 39.64
N PHE A 538 4.64 14.94 38.77
CA PHE A 538 4.11 13.86 37.94
C PHE A 538 3.49 12.70 38.73
N GLN A 539 2.98 12.95 39.95
CA GLN A 539 2.40 11.90 40.80
C GLN A 539 0.87 11.82 40.72
N GLN A 540 0.19 12.95 40.52
CA GLN A 540 -1.26 13.04 40.63
C GLN A 540 -1.87 13.88 39.53
N CYS A 541 -2.99 13.40 38.98
CA CYS A 541 -3.81 14.17 38.06
C CYS A 541 -4.54 15.32 38.76
N ASN A 542 -4.68 16.46 38.07
CA ASN A 542 -5.51 17.57 38.51
C ASN A 542 -7.01 17.19 38.42
N LYS A 543 -7.65 17.03 39.57
CA LYS A 543 -9.06 16.65 39.66
C LYS A 543 -10.00 17.72 39.09
N THR A 544 -9.69 18.99 39.28
CA THR A 544 -10.53 20.11 38.82
C THR A 544 -10.58 20.17 37.29
N GLU A 545 -9.43 20.01 36.62
CA GLU A 545 -9.38 19.91 35.16
C GLU A 545 -10.15 18.70 34.65
N ASN A 546 -10.02 17.54 35.31
CA ASN A 546 -10.75 16.34 34.93
C ASN A 546 -12.27 16.46 35.15
N THR A 547 -12.72 17.22 36.14
CA THR A 547 -14.15 17.54 36.31
C THR A 547 -14.69 18.36 35.14
N ALA A 548 -13.92 19.35 34.66
CA ALA A 548 -14.29 20.12 33.47
C ALA A 548 -14.33 19.25 32.20
N VAL A 549 -13.39 18.31 32.06
CA VAL A 549 -13.37 17.32 30.98
C VAL A 549 -14.60 16.41 31.03
N ASN A 550 -14.98 15.92 32.21
CA ASN A 550 -16.19 15.10 32.37
C ASN A 550 -17.44 15.88 31.97
N PHE A 551 -17.52 17.17 32.33
CA PHE A 551 -18.62 18.03 31.91
C PHE A 551 -18.65 18.22 30.38
N HIS A 552 -17.51 18.47 29.74
CA HIS A 552 -17.42 18.50 28.27
C HIS A 552 -17.90 17.19 27.64
N ASN A 553 -17.37 16.06 28.09
CA ASN A 553 -17.68 14.75 27.51
C ASN A 553 -19.16 14.39 27.69
N LEU A 554 -19.78 14.79 28.81
CA LEU A 554 -21.23 14.64 29.02
C LEU A 554 -22.04 15.47 28.00
N LEU A 555 -21.68 16.74 27.80
CA LEU A 555 -22.36 17.58 26.80
C LEU A 555 -22.14 17.06 25.37
N LEU A 556 -20.95 16.54 25.06
CA LEU A 556 -20.67 15.92 23.76
C LEU A 556 -21.53 14.67 23.54
N GLN A 557 -21.69 13.81 24.56
CA GLN A 557 -22.60 12.66 24.49
C GLN A 557 -24.04 13.08 24.19
N GLN A 558 -24.53 14.12 24.87
CA GLN A 558 -25.87 14.67 24.61
C GLN A 558 -26.01 15.24 23.20
N ALA A 559 -25.01 15.99 22.73
CA ALA A 559 -25.00 16.56 21.39
C ALA A 559 -24.97 15.47 20.29
N VAL A 560 -24.14 14.45 20.45
CA VAL A 560 -24.05 13.32 19.51
C VAL A 560 -25.34 12.49 19.51
N ALA A 561 -25.93 12.24 20.68
CA ALA A 561 -27.22 11.55 20.78
C ALA A 561 -28.31 12.35 20.04
N LYS A 562 -28.36 13.67 20.23
CA LYS A 562 -29.27 14.56 19.50
C LYS A 562 -29.05 14.50 17.98
N LEU A 563 -27.80 14.61 17.52
CA LEU A 563 -27.47 14.53 16.09
C LEU A 563 -27.86 13.18 15.47
N ASN A 564 -27.66 12.07 16.16
CA ASN A 564 -28.07 10.75 15.69
C ASN A 564 -29.59 10.62 15.62
N ASN A 565 -30.34 11.15 16.59
CA ASN A 565 -31.80 11.18 16.58
C ASN A 565 -32.37 12.05 15.45
N GLU A 566 -31.68 13.13 15.10
CA GLU A 566 -32.03 14.02 13.98
C GLU A 566 -31.58 13.46 12.61
N SER A 567 -30.75 12.42 12.59
CA SER A 567 -30.31 11.79 11.35
C SER A 567 -31.38 10.83 10.84
N ASN A 568 -31.74 10.92 9.55
CA ASN A 568 -32.69 10.00 8.91
C ASN A 568 -32.05 8.62 8.59
N SER A 569 -31.07 8.18 9.38
CA SER A 569 -30.29 6.96 9.18
C SER A 569 -30.76 5.83 10.09
N ARG A 570 -30.80 4.59 9.58
CA ARG A 570 -31.10 3.39 10.38
C ARG A 570 -29.97 2.99 11.34
N LYS A 571 -28.74 3.46 11.07
CA LYS A 571 -27.55 3.23 11.91
C LYS A 571 -27.04 4.57 12.44
N PRO A 572 -26.44 4.61 13.64
CA PRO A 572 -25.78 5.82 14.16
C PRO A 572 -24.75 6.34 13.14
N VAL A 573 -24.85 7.61 12.79
CA VAL A 573 -23.91 8.29 11.90
C VAL A 573 -22.69 8.77 12.68
N PHE A 574 -22.92 9.20 13.92
CA PHE A 574 -21.92 9.79 14.81
C PHE A 574 -21.58 8.82 15.94
N THR A 575 -20.30 8.61 16.20
CA THR A 575 -19.79 7.77 17.30
C THR A 575 -18.72 8.50 18.09
N ILE A 576 -18.77 8.37 19.42
CA ILE A 576 -17.76 8.96 20.29
C ILE A 576 -16.64 7.95 20.55
N LEU A 577 -15.40 8.35 20.31
CA LEU A 577 -14.21 7.61 20.75
C LEU A 577 -13.85 8.09 22.17
N ASP A 578 -14.05 7.23 23.17
CA ASP A 578 -13.84 7.58 24.58
C ASP A 578 -12.35 7.58 24.95
N LEU A 579 -11.67 8.70 24.67
CA LEU A 579 -10.28 8.89 25.09
C LEU A 579 -10.14 9.01 26.60
N TYR A 580 -11.17 9.45 27.34
CA TYR A 580 -11.07 9.61 28.79
C TYR A 580 -10.83 8.26 29.47
N THR A 581 -11.71 7.30 29.18
CA THR A 581 -11.60 5.94 29.69
C THR A 581 -10.36 5.25 29.13
N SER A 582 -10.08 5.41 27.83
CA SER A 582 -8.92 4.75 27.21
C SER A 582 -7.58 5.20 27.82
N PHE A 583 -7.38 6.51 28.00
CA PHE A 583 -6.20 7.03 28.71
C PHE A 583 -6.17 6.58 30.16
N THR A 584 -7.30 6.67 30.89
CA THR A 584 -7.33 6.30 32.31
C THR A 584 -6.98 4.83 32.52
N THR A 585 -7.49 3.94 31.66
CA THR A 585 -7.18 2.51 31.68
C THR A 585 -5.71 2.27 31.35
N ALA A 586 -5.19 2.88 30.28
CA ALA A 586 -3.80 2.72 29.88
C ALA A 586 -2.80 3.25 30.94
N LEU A 587 -3.11 4.39 31.57
CA LEU A 587 -2.30 4.98 32.65
C LEU A 587 -2.30 4.15 33.95
N LYS A 588 -3.35 3.38 34.20
CA LYS A 588 -3.50 2.55 35.41
C LYS A 588 -3.10 1.08 35.21
N ASN A 589 -2.84 0.66 33.98
CA ASN A 589 -2.60 -0.73 33.64
C ASN A 589 -1.33 -1.26 34.35
N LYS A 590 -1.47 -2.36 35.08
CA LYS A 590 -0.38 -3.02 35.82
C LYS A 590 0.22 -4.22 35.09
N GLY A 591 -0.23 -4.52 33.88
CA GLY A 591 0.29 -5.64 33.08
C GLY A 591 -0.46 -6.95 33.31
N ASP A 592 -1.75 -6.88 33.65
CA ASP A 592 -2.53 -8.04 34.10
C ASP A 592 -2.89 -9.04 32.97
N HIS A 593 -2.54 -8.73 31.71
CA HIS A 593 -2.77 -9.59 30.54
C HIS A 593 -1.56 -9.67 29.60
N PRO A 594 -1.33 -10.80 28.90
CA PRO A 594 -0.22 -10.96 27.96
C PRO A 594 -0.25 -9.91 26.84
N GLY A 595 0.84 -9.16 26.65
CA GLY A 595 0.95 -8.09 25.65
C GLY A 595 0.60 -6.68 26.15
N ALA A 596 0.20 -6.52 27.42
CA ALA A 596 -0.06 -5.21 28.03
C ALA A 596 1.24 -4.45 28.31
N THR A 597 1.39 -3.26 27.72
CA THR A 597 2.49 -2.33 28.03
C THR A 597 2.27 -1.70 29.40
N THR A 598 3.27 -1.79 30.28
CA THR A 598 3.28 -1.12 31.59
C THR A 598 4.18 0.10 31.56
N PHE A 599 3.77 1.14 32.28
CA PHE A 599 4.51 2.39 32.38
C PHE A 599 4.78 2.68 33.85
N GLU A 600 6.05 2.69 34.25
CA GLU A 600 6.44 2.90 35.67
C GLU A 600 6.13 4.32 36.14
N THR A 601 6.32 5.31 35.26
CA THR A 601 6.04 6.73 35.54
C THR A 601 5.09 7.31 34.48
N PRO A 602 3.81 6.86 34.44
CA PRO A 602 2.90 7.08 33.32
C PRO A 602 2.52 8.55 33.10
N LEU A 603 2.74 9.43 34.08
CA LEU A 603 2.43 10.87 34.00
C LEU A 603 3.67 11.72 33.68
N LYS A 604 4.86 11.12 33.60
CA LYS A 604 6.11 11.83 33.33
C LYS A 604 6.38 11.87 31.82
N PRO A 605 6.81 13.02 31.24
CA PRO A 605 7.14 13.09 29.83
C PRO A 605 8.53 12.50 29.56
N CYS A 606 8.71 11.87 28.41
CA CYS A 606 10.02 11.38 27.97
C CYS A 606 10.94 12.53 27.55
N CYS A 607 10.39 13.56 26.89
CA CYS A 607 11.11 14.69 26.35
C CYS A 607 10.65 16.00 27.00
N VAL A 608 11.58 16.72 27.61
CA VAL A 608 11.29 17.97 28.34
C VAL A 608 12.41 18.98 28.15
N GLY A 609 12.08 20.28 28.10
CA GLY A 609 13.07 21.34 28.07
C GLY A 609 13.95 21.35 29.32
N ILE A 610 15.18 21.85 29.20
CA ILE A 610 16.11 21.95 30.34
C ILE A 610 15.75 23.10 31.29
N SER A 611 14.93 24.06 30.84
CA SER A 611 14.36 25.14 31.65
C SER A 611 12.91 25.39 31.23
N SER A 612 12.18 26.22 31.99
CA SER A 612 10.79 26.61 31.71
C SER A 612 10.58 27.28 30.35
N ASP A 613 11.62 27.93 29.82
CA ASP A 613 11.56 28.66 28.55
C ASP A 613 11.78 27.74 27.34
N ASN A 614 12.16 26.48 27.59
CA ASN A 614 12.49 25.50 26.58
C ASN A 614 11.44 24.39 26.52
N PHE A 615 11.23 23.86 25.32
CA PHE A 615 10.35 22.72 25.05
C PHE A 615 11.09 21.61 24.31
N CYS A 616 10.47 20.43 24.21
CA CYS A 616 11.02 19.32 23.44
C CYS A 616 11.37 19.75 22.00
N GLY A 617 12.63 19.58 21.59
CA GLY A 617 13.11 20.03 20.28
C GLY A 617 13.61 21.48 20.20
N SER A 618 13.74 22.18 21.34
CA SER A 618 14.39 23.50 21.41
C SER A 618 15.90 23.41 21.19
N LEU A 619 16.46 24.37 20.46
CA LEU A 619 17.90 24.51 20.22
C LEU A 619 18.33 25.93 20.61
N ASP A 620 19.55 26.10 21.10
CA ASP A 620 20.16 27.43 21.24
C ASP A 620 20.63 27.98 19.88
N ASP A 621 21.15 29.21 19.87
CA ASP A 621 21.67 29.88 18.68
C ASP A 621 22.84 29.13 18.00
N LYS A 622 23.48 28.21 18.72
CA LYS A 622 24.59 27.37 18.25
C LYS A 622 24.13 25.97 17.83
N GLY A 623 22.83 25.68 17.89
CA GLY A 623 22.25 24.38 17.55
C GLY A 623 22.39 23.31 18.64
N VAL A 624 22.76 23.69 19.87
CA VAL A 624 22.85 22.78 21.01
C VAL A 624 21.46 22.49 21.54
N LYS A 625 21.21 21.23 21.93
CA LYS A 625 19.92 20.77 22.45
C LYS A 625 19.62 21.43 23.81
N LEU A 626 18.47 22.08 23.91
CA LEU A 626 17.93 22.66 25.15
C LEU A 626 16.81 21.80 25.75
N TYR A 627 16.89 20.48 25.54
CA TYR A 627 15.95 19.50 26.06
C TYR A 627 16.66 18.21 26.44
N THR A 628 16.01 17.44 27.31
CA THR A 628 16.39 16.06 27.65
C THR A 628 15.41 15.08 27.02
N VAL A 629 15.87 13.85 26.76
CA VAL A 629 15.04 12.74 26.29
C VAL A 629 15.32 11.54 27.20
N CYS A 630 14.28 10.81 27.59
CA CYS A 630 14.39 9.59 28.36
C CYS A 630 15.17 8.51 27.58
N LYS A 631 15.79 7.57 28.30
CA LYS A 631 16.62 6.53 27.68
C LYS A 631 15.84 5.60 26.75
N ASN A 632 14.59 5.29 27.10
CA ASN A 632 13.74 4.38 26.33
C ASN A 632 12.33 4.96 26.14
N PRO A 633 12.04 5.61 25.00
CA PRO A 633 10.72 6.14 24.67
C PRO A 633 9.60 5.08 24.69
N GLU A 634 9.89 3.82 24.37
CA GLU A 634 8.89 2.73 24.37
C GLU A 634 8.38 2.40 25.78
N SER A 635 9.11 2.79 26.82
CA SER A 635 8.73 2.63 28.23
C SER A 635 8.03 3.85 28.84
N ALA A 636 7.85 4.93 28.08
CA ALA A 636 7.19 6.14 28.53
C ALA A 636 5.81 6.29 27.88
N PHE A 637 4.81 6.72 28.64
CA PHE A 637 3.47 6.95 28.10
C PHE A 637 3.41 8.29 27.34
N PHE A 638 3.95 9.35 27.93
CA PHE A 638 3.98 10.68 27.32
C PHE A 638 5.32 10.97 26.67
N TRP A 639 5.26 11.50 25.44
CA TRP A 639 6.42 11.98 24.72
C TRP A 639 6.85 13.35 25.22
N ASP A 640 5.95 14.31 25.23
CA ASP A 640 6.19 15.67 25.73
C ASP A 640 5.12 16.06 26.77
N THR A 641 4.98 17.35 27.06
CA THR A 641 4.06 17.83 28.10
C THR A 641 2.58 17.63 27.81
N ALA A 642 2.21 17.21 26.59
CA ALA A 642 0.83 17.02 26.18
C ALA A 642 0.59 15.73 25.39
N HIS A 643 1.57 15.23 24.64
CA HIS A 643 1.34 14.19 23.65
C HIS A 643 1.84 12.81 24.11
N PRO A 644 1.09 11.72 23.85
CA PRO A 644 1.60 10.37 24.04
C PRO A 644 2.79 10.02 23.15
N THR A 645 3.63 9.10 23.61
CA THR A 645 4.57 8.38 22.73
C THR A 645 3.82 7.44 21.79
N GLN A 646 4.51 6.83 20.84
CA GLN A 646 3.96 5.71 20.07
C GLN A 646 3.49 4.58 20.98
N ALA A 647 4.25 4.25 22.03
CA ALA A 647 3.84 3.24 23.00
C ALA A 647 2.59 3.66 23.80
N GLY A 648 2.50 4.94 24.18
CA GLY A 648 1.31 5.51 24.81
C GLY A 648 0.09 5.44 23.89
N TRP A 649 0.22 5.82 22.62
CA TRP A 649 -0.85 5.69 21.63
C TRP A 649 -1.26 4.25 21.38
N HIS A 650 -0.31 3.33 21.34
CA HIS A 650 -0.57 1.89 21.26
C HIS A 650 -1.43 1.43 22.44
N ALA A 651 -1.04 1.77 23.67
CA ALA A 651 -1.77 1.39 24.87
C ALA A 651 -3.19 1.99 24.89
N VAL A 652 -3.35 3.27 24.53
CA VAL A 652 -4.66 3.93 24.41
C VAL A 652 -5.55 3.26 23.36
N TYR A 653 -4.97 2.90 22.20
CA TYR A 653 -5.72 2.30 21.12
C TYR A 653 -6.28 0.91 21.51
N TYR A 654 -5.44 0.07 22.13
CA TYR A 654 -5.81 -1.29 22.50
C TYR A 654 -6.52 -1.43 23.86
N SER A 655 -6.59 -0.38 24.69
CA SER A 655 -7.32 -0.45 25.97
C SER A 655 -8.84 -0.53 25.81
N SER A 656 -9.39 0.23 24.87
CA SER A 656 -10.84 0.32 24.65
C SER A 656 -11.22 0.95 23.31
N LEU A 657 -10.34 1.78 22.73
CA LEU A 657 -10.65 2.49 21.48
C LEU A 657 -10.95 1.54 20.32
N LYS A 658 -10.16 0.47 20.18
CA LYS A 658 -10.33 -0.55 19.12
C LYS A 658 -11.74 -1.14 19.11
N ALA A 659 -12.27 -1.51 20.27
CA ALA A 659 -13.61 -2.08 20.38
C ALA A 659 -14.68 -1.08 19.94
N THR A 660 -14.58 0.19 20.35
CA THR A 660 -15.51 1.25 19.93
C THR A 660 -15.48 1.48 18.42
N LEU A 661 -14.30 1.39 17.80
CA LEU A 661 -14.13 1.48 16.36
C LEU A 661 -14.72 0.28 15.62
N GLU A 662 -14.49 -0.94 16.09
CA GLU A 662 -15.04 -2.17 15.49
C GLU A 662 -16.58 -2.18 15.50
N HIS A 663 -17.22 -1.65 16.55
CA HIS A 663 -18.67 -1.47 16.59
C HIS A 663 -19.20 -0.37 15.65
N SER A 664 -18.31 0.46 15.10
CA SER A 664 -18.65 1.52 14.14
C SER A 664 -18.56 1.06 12.67
N PHE A 665 -18.06 -0.15 12.40
CA PHE A 665 -17.87 -0.71 11.05
C PHE A 665 -19.04 -1.56 10.55
#